data_AF-A0A952H9Q5-F1
#
_entry.id   AF-A0A952H9Q5-F1
#
_cell.length_a   1.000
_cell.length_b   1.000
_cell.length_c   1.000
_cell.angle_alpha   90.00
_cell.angle_beta   90.00
_cell.angle_gamma   90.00
#
_symmetry.space_group_name_H-M   'P 1'
#
loop_
_entity.id
_entity.type
_entity.pdbx_description
1 polymer ?
#
loop_
_entity_poly.entity_id
_entity_poly.type
_entity_poly.pdbx_seq_one_letter_code
_entity_poly.pdbx_strand_id
1 'polypeptide(L)'
;MAAAVAVNVAQATSRATAGGGTLTAGGALSLDSKTDTDAKATADGSTRAKDANNPNDTGVGVGVAVNVAINTNEARLLGDAVVASQGVNVRAGMTNAGTHTTSAEAKSGAGGAKTGIAGALAVNVAVDRTTAEVVTGANVNAGAGASTISAATKRADGASATPTDSGVQADAKNTGVGASVAVNVPDAIARGEIDDGAIVSSSGALTVSGTLENAITTTAKGGAKGETAVAPVVAVTIANQDAIARIGTGAPTNATGAVAVASSLKSTNTTKAEGKAEGSKDAAVGAAVAVNVEQDHSRASVNRNLTGTTSVAVTAASQTDVTAQAVASAVGGKEDDSNSSSDDHAVDDQNAAARGSGDTAAASGGARNSSSSTATPSAQSSGGGTVSVAAAVAVNIADATASATVSGASIASSGAVTVASTADSDSSASADGSTRAKDPNNANDTGVGVGVAVNVGHSTNEARVLTGSTIASQGLNITAGMAAASGDGATHTTAAAAKSGAGGAKTGIAGALAVNVAVDRTTAELAAGANANAGAGASSITAKSTHDDSAKATPTDSGVQADAKDTGVGASVAVNVVDAIARAEVVNTAGLSSSGALTIASALQNNITTQAEGGAKGGTAVAPVVSVTVANQDSIARLGTGGLLNSTGDMSVTADLRSTNNTTTKGKAEGSKDAAIGASVSVNIEIDHATAELARSVTSTGAVSVAGTSQVNTTAKAEASSVGGEQDDKNSNADNDGVNQKTAAGRGLGNSTAGAGGARDSSSSAATPSAGVASTDSTSGSSGSSDTVSVAAAVAVNITDTTSRAQISAGTITTPSKNVSVQSSANTDVQSIADGSATTSDGGDSVGAAVAVNYAAATNEALVGSGVAITADGLQLGATMTNVGGDTTHTTLASAKSGAGGGDIGVAGSVAINIVNEDTKAQMAGGATATLAGADSGGALQAITQSTASDTAKALPENEDTKADGSDVGVGASVAVNIVDRNLDATLADGAQINGNASAMTVTSTAQDTIDTETENGAKGSTGVGVAAAVTVDTNNTHALAGTATGTLAVAGDMAVRAFRLDQVNGSAKADAA
;
A
#
# COMPACT_ATOMS: atom_id res chain seq x y z
N MET A 1 17.09 -4.21 42.61
CA MET A 1 17.18 -2.95 41.85
C MET A 1 18.50 -2.89 41.10
N ALA A 2 18.46 -2.65 39.79
CA ALA A 2 19.54 -2.17 38.95
C ALA A 2 18.97 -1.14 37.97
N ALA A 3 19.84 -0.22 37.57
CA ALA A 3 19.55 0.86 36.65
C ALA A 3 20.79 1.16 35.81
N ALA A 4 20.61 1.62 34.57
CA ALA A 4 21.71 1.98 33.67
C ALA A 4 21.29 3.12 32.75
N VAL A 5 22.23 4.02 32.47
CA VAL A 5 22.11 5.18 31.58
C VAL A 5 23.38 5.30 30.75
N ALA A 6 23.27 5.45 29.44
CA ALA A 6 24.38 5.79 28.56
C ALA A 6 23.97 6.98 27.68
N VAL A 7 24.88 7.91 27.45
CA VAL A 7 24.72 9.06 26.55
C VAL A 7 26.03 9.13 25.76
N ASN A 8 26.03 9.16 24.44
CA ASN A 8 27.29 9.26 23.69
C ASN A 8 27.23 10.31 22.60
N VAL A 9 27.84 11.47 22.83
CA VAL A 9 27.90 12.58 21.87
C VAL A 9 29.26 12.58 21.17
N ALA A 10 29.33 12.45 19.84
CA ALA A 10 30.61 12.44 19.13
C ALA A 10 30.69 13.53 18.06
N GLN A 11 31.59 14.52 18.23
CA GLN A 11 31.76 15.63 17.29
C GLN A 11 33.12 15.57 16.59
N ALA A 12 33.10 15.28 15.29
CA ALA A 12 34.27 15.32 14.43
C ALA A 12 34.14 16.51 13.49
N THR A 13 35.19 17.32 13.37
CA THR A 13 35.24 18.39 12.38
C THR A 13 36.55 18.30 11.62
N SER A 14 36.45 18.00 10.33
CA SER A 14 37.55 18.12 9.38
C SER A 14 37.22 19.25 8.43
N ARG A 15 38.20 20.14 8.22
CA ARG A 15 38.06 21.30 7.35
C ARG A 15 39.29 21.44 6.50
N ALA A 16 39.10 21.43 5.19
CA ALA A 16 40.09 21.85 4.22
C ALA A 16 39.58 23.14 3.56
N THR A 17 40.17 24.29 3.89
CA THR A 17 39.75 25.59 3.35
C THR A 17 40.91 26.32 2.68
N ALA A 18 40.66 26.98 1.56
CA ALA A 18 41.62 27.88 0.91
C ALA A 18 40.95 29.23 0.60
N GLY A 19 41.65 30.32 0.93
CA GLY A 19 41.19 31.71 0.79
C GLY A 19 42.30 32.70 1.17
N GLY A 20 41.96 33.98 1.31
CA GLY A 20 42.89 35.02 1.79
C GLY A 20 43.87 35.58 0.75
N GLY A 21 43.60 35.43 -0.55
CA GLY A 21 44.43 35.99 -1.64
C GLY A 21 44.52 35.12 -2.90
N THR A 22 45.58 35.34 -3.69
CA THR A 22 45.83 34.61 -4.94
C THR A 22 46.56 33.29 -4.72
N LEU A 23 45.98 32.19 -5.18
CA LEU A 23 46.51 30.82 -5.12
C LEU A 23 46.88 30.39 -6.55
N THR A 24 48.16 30.08 -6.80
CA THR A 24 48.64 29.62 -8.12
C THR A 24 49.28 28.24 -8.02
N ALA A 25 48.80 27.28 -8.82
CA ALA A 25 49.34 25.92 -8.87
C ALA A 25 49.69 25.52 -10.31
N GLY A 26 50.87 24.93 -10.53
CA GLY A 26 51.26 24.39 -11.84
C GLY A 26 50.51 23.11 -12.24
N GLY A 27 49.78 22.51 -11.30
CA GLY A 27 48.89 21.35 -11.48
C GLY A 27 47.51 21.64 -10.88
N ALA A 28 46.75 20.60 -10.54
CA ALA A 28 45.45 20.77 -9.88
C ALA A 28 45.62 21.29 -8.43
N LEU A 29 44.75 22.20 -8.00
CA LEU A 29 44.57 22.55 -6.59
C LEU A 29 43.65 21.49 -5.95
N SER A 30 44.07 20.88 -4.84
CA SER A 30 43.27 19.87 -4.12
C SER A 30 43.02 20.30 -2.68
N LEU A 31 41.75 20.28 -2.27
CA LEU A 31 41.31 20.35 -0.88
C LEU A 31 40.55 19.06 -0.60
N ASP A 32 41.18 18.20 0.19
CA ASP A 32 40.60 16.94 0.60
C ASP A 32 40.35 17.00 2.10
N SER A 33 39.08 17.07 2.48
CA SER A 33 38.63 16.89 3.86
C SER A 33 38.12 15.48 4.01
N LYS A 34 38.67 14.75 5.00
CA LYS A 34 38.24 13.39 5.30
C LYS A 34 37.93 13.23 6.77
N THR A 35 36.85 12.52 7.07
CA THR A 35 36.50 12.09 8.43
C THR A 35 36.12 10.62 8.44
N ASP A 36 36.31 9.99 9.58
CA ASP A 36 35.72 8.70 9.94
C ASP A 36 35.30 8.84 11.41
N THR A 37 34.11 8.35 11.75
CA THR A 37 33.52 8.63 13.07
C THR A 37 32.67 7.46 13.49
N ASP A 38 33.22 6.72 14.44
CA ASP A 38 32.56 5.61 15.11
C ASP A 38 32.22 6.01 16.55
N ALA A 39 30.96 5.81 16.94
CA ALA A 39 30.41 6.26 18.22
C ALA A 39 29.40 5.25 18.76
N LYS A 40 29.57 4.79 20.00
CA LYS A 40 28.66 3.82 20.63
C LYS A 40 28.40 4.13 22.11
N ALA A 41 27.13 4.15 22.49
CA ALA A 41 26.65 4.11 23.87
C ALA A 41 26.14 2.70 24.22
N THR A 42 26.51 2.15 25.37
CA THR A 42 25.96 0.88 25.88
C THR A 42 25.62 0.96 27.37
N ALA A 43 24.42 0.53 27.75
CA ALA A 43 23.91 0.48 29.12
C ALA A 43 23.29 -0.89 29.44
N ASP A 44 23.55 -1.45 30.62
CA ASP A 44 22.99 -2.74 31.08
C ASP A 44 22.45 -2.63 32.52
N GLY A 45 21.14 -2.78 32.65
CA GLY A 45 20.36 -2.71 33.88
C GLY A 45 19.96 -4.04 34.48
N SER A 46 20.74 -5.10 34.33
CA SER A 46 20.39 -6.44 34.80
C SER A 46 20.37 -6.62 36.33
N THR A 47 19.39 -7.38 36.85
CA THR A 47 19.33 -7.84 38.25
C THR A 47 19.07 -9.33 38.40
N ARG A 48 19.54 -9.91 39.52
CA ARG A 48 19.22 -11.27 39.98
C ARG A 48 18.67 -11.25 41.42
N ALA A 49 17.80 -12.21 41.74
CA ALA A 49 17.27 -12.41 43.09
C ALA A 49 18.38 -12.81 44.07
N LYS A 50 18.28 -12.38 45.34
CA LYS A 50 19.26 -12.68 46.39
C LYS A 50 19.09 -14.11 46.90
N ASP A 51 17.85 -14.58 46.98
CA ASP A 51 17.47 -15.97 47.17
C ASP A 51 16.28 -16.30 46.26
N ALA A 52 16.46 -17.25 45.33
CA ALA A 52 15.41 -17.68 44.42
C ALA A 52 14.19 -18.31 45.14
N ASN A 53 14.38 -18.72 46.39
CA ASN A 53 13.36 -19.34 47.22
C ASN A 53 12.70 -18.36 48.22
N ASN A 54 13.22 -17.14 48.40
CA ASN A 54 12.62 -16.16 49.33
C ASN A 54 11.38 -15.52 48.70
N PRO A 55 10.15 -15.78 49.19
CA PRO A 55 8.91 -15.27 48.60
C PRO A 55 8.73 -13.75 48.75
N ASN A 56 9.65 -13.03 49.40
CA ASN A 56 9.59 -11.59 49.61
C ASN A 56 10.59 -10.78 48.75
N ASP A 57 11.38 -11.41 47.89
CA ASP A 57 12.38 -10.72 47.07
C ASP A 57 11.74 -10.01 45.85
N THR A 58 11.98 -8.69 45.70
CA THR A 58 11.61 -7.87 44.54
C THR A 58 12.82 -7.58 43.64
N GLY A 59 12.71 -7.89 42.35
CA GLY A 59 13.71 -7.58 41.31
C GLY A 59 13.30 -6.34 40.51
N VAL A 60 14.21 -5.41 40.25
CA VAL A 60 13.95 -4.21 39.42
C VAL A 60 15.17 -3.98 38.54
N GLY A 61 15.05 -3.84 37.22
CA GLY A 61 16.13 -3.54 36.27
C GLY A 61 15.75 -2.39 35.31
N VAL A 62 16.65 -1.46 35.01
CA VAL A 62 16.41 -0.26 34.17
C VAL A 62 17.61 -0.01 33.24
N GLY A 63 17.43 0.35 31.97
CA GLY A 63 18.49 0.70 31.01
C GLY A 63 18.07 1.91 30.18
N VAL A 64 19.00 2.81 29.88
CA VAL A 64 18.81 4.04 29.09
C VAL A 64 20.07 4.20 28.21
N ALA A 65 20.00 4.53 26.94
CA ALA A 65 21.15 4.81 26.07
C ALA A 65 20.80 5.99 25.13
N VAL A 66 21.68 6.96 24.86
CA VAL A 66 21.37 8.21 24.14
C VAL A 66 22.57 8.64 23.29
N ASN A 67 22.76 8.14 22.07
CA ASN A 67 23.90 8.51 21.23
C ASN A 67 23.57 9.74 20.34
N VAL A 68 24.50 10.67 20.09
CA VAL A 68 24.34 11.90 19.30
C VAL A 68 25.65 12.19 18.54
N ALA A 69 25.85 11.68 17.33
CA ALA A 69 27.14 11.88 16.63
C ALA A 69 27.02 12.96 15.53
N ILE A 70 27.71 14.10 15.69
CA ILE A 70 27.71 15.24 14.78
C ILE A 70 29.03 15.28 13.99
N ASN A 71 29.03 14.85 12.74
CA ASN A 71 30.22 14.88 11.87
C ASN A 71 30.09 16.07 10.91
N THR A 72 31.11 16.92 10.90
CA THR A 72 31.23 18.03 9.95
C THR A 72 32.48 17.83 9.13
N ASN A 73 32.30 17.61 7.83
CA ASN A 73 33.39 17.38 6.91
C ASN A 73 33.29 18.40 5.79
N GLU A 74 34.08 19.47 5.86
CA GLU A 74 33.98 20.60 4.93
C GLU A 74 35.25 20.74 4.09
N ALA A 75 35.11 20.68 2.77
CA ALA A 75 36.13 21.17 1.84
C ALA A 75 35.58 22.44 1.16
N ARG A 76 36.22 23.60 1.35
CA ARG A 76 35.68 24.89 0.85
C ARG A 76 36.74 25.78 0.21
N LEU A 77 36.45 26.31 -0.98
CA LEU A 77 37.11 27.51 -1.48
C LEU A 77 36.33 28.73 -0.97
N LEU A 78 36.99 29.58 -0.19
CA LEU A 78 36.35 30.73 0.45
C LEU A 78 36.12 31.88 -0.54
N GLY A 79 35.18 32.76 -0.22
CA GLY A 79 34.72 33.82 -1.13
C GLY A 79 35.77 34.87 -1.53
N ASP A 80 36.91 34.93 -0.85
CA ASP A 80 38.03 35.83 -1.18
C ASP A 80 39.17 35.10 -1.94
N ALA A 81 39.00 33.81 -2.26
CA ALA A 81 39.98 33.03 -2.99
C ALA A 81 40.04 33.44 -4.46
N VAL A 82 41.24 33.73 -4.96
CA VAL A 82 41.52 33.89 -6.40
C VAL A 82 42.44 32.75 -6.84
N VAL A 83 41.92 31.75 -7.55
CA VAL A 83 42.63 30.52 -7.90
C VAL A 83 43.00 30.50 -9.38
N ALA A 84 44.27 30.20 -9.67
CA ALA A 84 44.77 29.84 -10.99
C ALA A 84 45.48 28.47 -10.93
N SER A 85 44.90 27.43 -11.50
CA SER A 85 45.40 26.05 -11.45
C SER A 85 45.10 25.27 -12.73
N GLN A 86 45.61 24.05 -12.84
CA GLN A 86 45.26 23.10 -13.90
C GLN A 86 44.34 22.00 -13.35
N GLY A 87 43.14 22.40 -12.91
CA GLY A 87 42.13 21.57 -12.23
C GLY A 87 41.89 22.03 -10.79
N VAL A 88 40.68 21.80 -10.28
CA VAL A 88 40.32 22.04 -8.87
C VAL A 88 39.55 20.84 -8.31
N ASN A 89 40.08 20.25 -7.26
CA ASN A 89 39.45 19.15 -6.53
C ASN A 89 39.06 19.65 -5.14
N VAL A 90 37.76 19.78 -4.87
CA VAL A 90 37.19 20.07 -3.55
C VAL A 90 36.43 18.83 -3.12
N ARG A 91 36.98 18.07 -2.18
CA ARG A 91 36.47 16.74 -1.83
C ARG A 91 36.26 16.64 -0.34
N ALA A 92 35.02 16.41 0.07
CA ALA A 92 34.65 16.01 1.42
C ALA A 92 34.21 14.55 1.37
N GLY A 93 35.00 13.66 1.97
CA GLY A 93 34.71 12.22 1.93
C GLY A 93 35.16 11.48 3.18
N MET A 94 35.22 10.15 3.12
CA MET A 94 35.69 9.32 4.24
C MET A 94 37.11 8.80 4.03
N THR A 95 37.80 8.42 5.11
CA THR A 95 39.09 7.70 4.99
C THR A 95 38.86 6.24 4.60
N ASN A 96 39.65 5.70 3.65
CA ASN A 96 39.73 4.28 3.30
C ASN A 96 38.40 3.50 3.12
N ALA A 97 37.40 4.07 2.44
CA ALA A 97 36.07 3.45 2.25
C ALA A 97 35.37 3.06 3.58
N GLY A 98 35.67 3.78 4.67
CA GLY A 98 35.03 3.60 5.98
C GLY A 98 33.52 3.87 5.96
N THR A 99 32.86 3.57 7.07
CA THR A 99 31.43 3.81 7.31
C THR A 99 31.33 4.46 8.67
N HIS A 100 30.66 5.61 8.78
CA HIS A 100 30.38 6.22 10.07
C HIS A 100 29.41 5.34 10.85
N THR A 101 29.87 4.63 11.88
CA THR A 101 29.00 3.78 12.69
C THR A 101 28.57 4.50 13.96
N THR A 102 27.26 4.65 14.18
CA THR A 102 26.72 5.29 15.38
C THR A 102 25.66 4.41 16.03
N SER A 103 25.73 4.21 17.34
CA SER A 103 24.76 3.33 18.01
C SER A 103 24.48 3.66 19.48
N ALA A 104 23.25 3.42 19.90
CA ALA A 104 22.83 3.40 21.30
C ALA A 104 22.22 2.02 21.65
N GLU A 105 22.78 1.34 22.65
CA GLU A 105 22.31 0.03 23.11
C GLU A 105 21.96 0.05 24.61
N ALA A 106 20.71 -0.27 24.95
CA ALA A 106 20.23 -0.39 26.32
C ALA A 106 19.71 -1.81 26.56
N LYS A 107 20.14 -2.43 27.67
CA LYS A 107 19.69 -3.74 28.13
C LYS A 107 19.03 -3.67 29.51
N SER A 108 18.05 -4.53 29.76
CA SER A 108 17.41 -4.64 31.08
C SER A 108 17.08 -6.08 31.47
N GLY A 109 17.11 -6.37 32.79
CA GLY A 109 16.79 -7.70 33.31
C GLY A 109 16.22 -7.65 34.73
N ALA A 110 15.17 -8.43 34.98
CA ALA A 110 14.48 -8.51 36.27
C ALA A 110 14.47 -9.95 36.81
N GLY A 111 15.40 -10.25 37.73
CA GLY A 111 15.36 -11.45 38.55
C GLY A 111 14.84 -11.12 39.96
N GLY A 112 13.58 -11.46 40.24
CA GLY A 112 12.94 -11.30 41.55
C GLY A 112 11.99 -12.46 41.84
N ALA A 113 11.93 -12.94 43.08
CA ALA A 113 11.14 -14.11 43.42
C ALA A 113 9.63 -13.83 43.52
N LYS A 114 9.18 -12.59 43.81
CA LYS A 114 7.76 -12.21 43.90
C LYS A 114 7.31 -11.27 42.77
N THR A 115 8.01 -10.15 42.60
CA THR A 115 7.76 -9.16 41.55
C THR A 115 9.04 -8.86 40.77
N GLY A 116 8.93 -8.78 39.45
CA GLY A 116 10.02 -8.48 38.53
C GLY A 116 9.63 -7.31 37.64
N ILE A 117 10.40 -6.23 37.66
CA ILE A 117 10.19 -5.05 36.80
C ILE A 117 11.46 -4.83 35.98
N ALA A 118 11.39 -4.92 34.64
CA ALA A 118 12.48 -4.60 33.71
C ALA A 118 12.15 -3.33 32.91
N GLY A 119 13.16 -2.58 32.43
CA GLY A 119 12.95 -1.40 31.58
C GLY A 119 14.17 -1.02 30.75
N ALA A 120 14.04 -0.69 29.47
CA ALA A 120 15.10 -0.21 28.58
C ALA A 120 14.66 1.03 27.77
N LEU A 121 15.56 1.96 27.45
CA LEU A 121 15.32 3.15 26.63
C LEU A 121 16.59 3.34 25.77
N ALA A 122 16.54 3.45 24.45
CA ALA A 122 17.70 3.80 23.61
C ALA A 122 17.30 4.95 22.69
N VAL A 123 18.16 5.94 22.49
CA VAL A 123 17.93 7.14 21.66
C VAL A 123 19.19 7.33 20.82
N ASN A 124 19.14 7.50 19.51
CA ASN A 124 20.33 7.84 18.70
C ASN A 124 20.01 9.03 17.79
N VAL A 125 20.85 10.06 17.70
CA VAL A 125 20.59 11.32 16.96
C VAL A 125 21.86 11.74 16.22
N ALA A 126 22.14 11.17 15.06
CA ALA A 126 23.40 11.42 14.39
C ALA A 126 23.22 12.41 13.22
N VAL A 127 24.00 13.50 13.24
CA VAL A 127 23.88 14.65 12.34
C VAL A 127 25.13 14.79 11.48
N ASP A 128 25.07 14.39 10.22
CA ASP A 128 26.18 14.47 9.27
C ASP A 128 26.07 15.69 8.36
N ARG A 129 27.13 16.49 8.28
CA ARG A 129 27.27 17.57 7.30
C ARG A 129 28.55 17.35 6.52
N THR A 130 28.44 16.64 5.41
CA THR A 130 29.54 16.46 4.46
C THR A 130 29.34 17.45 3.32
N THR A 131 30.18 18.48 3.26
CA THR A 131 30.04 19.59 2.31
C THR A 131 31.33 19.84 1.53
N ALA A 132 31.24 19.80 0.20
CA ALA A 132 32.27 20.25 -0.71
C ALA A 132 31.75 21.43 -1.50
N GLU A 133 32.35 22.61 -1.35
CA GLU A 133 31.76 23.85 -1.82
C GLU A 133 32.78 24.83 -2.43
N VAL A 134 32.39 25.48 -3.52
CA VAL A 134 33.03 26.71 -4.00
C VAL A 134 32.11 27.87 -3.63
N VAL A 135 32.52 28.64 -2.61
CA VAL A 135 31.66 29.63 -1.94
C VAL A 135 31.44 30.88 -2.79
N THR A 136 30.30 31.55 -2.61
CA THR A 136 30.00 32.86 -3.20
C THR A 136 31.19 33.82 -3.13
N GLY A 137 31.53 34.44 -4.27
CA GLY A 137 32.64 35.40 -4.38
C GLY A 137 33.98 34.79 -4.79
N ALA A 138 34.19 33.48 -4.59
CA ALA A 138 35.42 32.82 -5.00
C ALA A 138 35.61 32.94 -6.53
N ASN A 139 36.84 33.19 -6.97
CA ASN A 139 37.18 33.34 -8.40
C ASN A 139 38.20 32.28 -8.82
N VAL A 140 37.73 31.28 -9.56
CA VAL A 140 38.46 30.07 -9.90
C VAL A 140 38.65 29.95 -11.41
N ASN A 141 39.91 29.94 -11.83
CA ASN A 141 40.34 29.49 -13.15
C ASN A 141 41.07 28.15 -13.01
N ALA A 142 40.41 27.04 -13.34
CA ALA A 142 40.96 25.69 -13.29
C ALA A 142 41.66 25.26 -14.60
N GLY A 143 41.88 26.18 -15.54
CA GLY A 143 42.57 25.90 -16.79
C GLY A 143 41.94 24.77 -17.60
N ALA A 144 42.78 23.92 -18.21
CA ALA A 144 42.34 22.77 -19.01
C ALA A 144 42.23 21.46 -18.19
N GLY A 145 42.54 21.49 -16.89
CA GLY A 145 42.50 20.31 -16.03
C GLY A 145 41.09 19.99 -15.55
N ALA A 146 40.82 18.70 -15.29
CA ALA A 146 39.54 18.28 -14.73
C ALA A 146 39.33 18.84 -13.31
N SER A 147 38.09 19.15 -12.98
CA SER A 147 37.68 19.66 -11.66
C SER A 147 36.59 18.79 -11.05
N THR A 148 36.66 18.57 -9.75
CA THR A 148 35.73 17.74 -8.99
C THR A 148 35.33 18.46 -7.70
N ILE A 149 34.04 18.67 -7.49
CA ILE A 149 33.45 19.15 -6.24
C ILE A 149 32.57 18.02 -5.71
N SER A 150 33.03 17.25 -4.73
CA SER A 150 32.35 16.01 -4.33
C SER A 150 32.21 15.88 -2.83
N ALA A 151 30.98 15.69 -2.36
CA ALA A 151 30.66 15.26 -1.00
C ALA A 151 30.18 13.81 -1.00
N ALA A 152 30.76 12.95 -0.18
CA ALA A 152 30.37 11.55 -0.06
C ALA A 152 30.43 11.07 1.40
N THR A 153 29.34 10.46 1.87
CA THR A 153 29.21 9.95 3.24
C THR A 153 28.45 8.63 3.25
N LYS A 154 28.86 7.70 4.12
CA LYS A 154 28.23 6.40 4.33
C LYS A 154 28.08 6.17 5.82
N ARG A 155 26.90 5.73 6.24
CA ARG A 155 26.50 5.68 7.64
C ARG A 155 25.82 4.36 8.01
N ALA A 156 25.93 4.02 9.28
CA ALA A 156 25.12 3.00 9.94
C ALA A 156 24.67 3.52 11.31
N ASP A 157 23.38 3.77 11.48
CA ASP A 157 22.78 4.44 12.63
C ASP A 157 21.84 3.50 13.41
N GLY A 158 22.16 3.20 14.66
CA GLY A 158 21.49 2.18 15.46
C GLY A 158 20.90 2.66 16.80
N ALA A 159 19.68 2.24 17.12
CA ALA A 159 19.11 2.32 18.47
C ALA A 159 18.53 0.96 18.88
N SER A 160 18.91 0.44 20.04
CA SER A 160 18.52 -0.91 20.50
C SER A 160 18.17 -0.92 21.98
N ALA A 161 16.95 -1.31 22.34
CA ALA A 161 16.47 -1.48 23.70
C ALA A 161 15.97 -2.92 23.90
N THR A 162 16.74 -3.78 24.56
CA THR A 162 16.49 -5.24 24.60
C THR A 162 16.63 -5.87 25.99
N PRO A 163 16.18 -7.12 26.21
CA PRO A 163 16.48 -7.87 27.44
C PRO A 163 17.93 -8.39 27.49
N THR A 164 18.46 -8.68 28.69
CA THR A 164 19.86 -9.12 28.88
C THR A 164 20.17 -10.55 28.37
N ASP A 165 19.26 -11.52 28.53
CA ASP A 165 19.35 -12.85 27.87
C ASP A 165 18.29 -13.01 26.77
N SER A 166 18.51 -13.95 25.84
CA SER A 166 17.54 -14.30 24.79
C SER A 166 16.28 -14.93 25.38
N GLY A 167 15.25 -14.14 25.69
CA GLY A 167 13.97 -14.63 26.20
C GLY A 167 13.17 -13.62 27.03
N VAL A 168 12.06 -14.09 27.61
CA VAL A 168 11.14 -13.30 28.46
C VAL A 168 11.78 -13.03 29.81
N GLN A 169 11.97 -11.76 30.18
CA GLN A 169 12.82 -11.31 31.29
C GLN A 169 12.10 -10.32 32.20
N ALA A 170 11.14 -10.86 32.93
CA ALA A 170 10.75 -10.43 34.26
C ALA A 170 10.19 -11.67 34.92
N ASP A 171 11.06 -12.65 35.20
CA ASP A 171 10.65 -13.96 35.70
C ASP A 171 10.30 -13.85 37.17
N ALA A 172 9.04 -13.55 37.44
CA ALA A 172 8.48 -13.35 38.76
C ALA A 172 7.43 -14.42 39.07
N LYS A 173 7.23 -14.76 40.35
CA LYS A 173 6.12 -15.65 40.71
C LYS A 173 4.77 -14.93 40.55
N ASN A 174 4.61 -13.70 41.04
CA ASN A 174 3.33 -12.97 40.99
C ASN A 174 3.23 -11.97 39.83
N THR A 175 4.09 -10.97 39.75
CA THR A 175 3.94 -9.90 38.74
C THR A 175 5.23 -9.64 37.99
N GLY A 176 5.21 -9.86 36.67
CA GLY A 176 6.25 -9.48 35.74
C GLY A 176 5.85 -8.26 34.92
N VAL A 177 6.72 -7.25 34.86
CA VAL A 177 6.58 -6.10 33.95
C VAL A 177 7.88 -5.96 33.16
N GLY A 178 7.82 -5.96 31.83
CA GLY A 178 8.98 -5.72 30.97
C GLY A 178 8.79 -4.46 30.13
N ALA A 179 9.72 -3.50 30.15
CA ALA A 179 9.60 -2.27 29.36
C ALA A 179 10.77 -2.08 28.37
N SER A 180 10.51 -1.51 27.20
CA SER A 180 11.54 -1.07 26.24
C SER A 180 11.06 0.06 25.32
N VAL A 181 11.95 1.01 25.02
CA VAL A 181 11.71 2.15 24.11
C VAL A 181 12.97 2.37 23.25
N ALA A 182 12.92 2.38 21.93
CA ALA A 182 14.08 2.75 21.10
C ALA A 182 13.71 3.86 20.12
N VAL A 183 14.44 4.98 20.11
CA VAL A 183 14.22 6.17 19.29
C VAL A 183 15.46 6.45 18.44
N ASN A 184 15.31 6.71 17.15
CA ASN A 184 16.43 7.09 16.28
C ASN A 184 16.04 8.30 15.45
N VAL A 185 16.90 9.31 15.40
CA VAL A 185 16.67 10.58 14.69
C VAL A 185 17.89 10.94 13.83
N PRO A 186 18.25 10.14 12.82
CA PRO A 186 19.38 10.44 11.94
C PRO A 186 19.03 11.57 10.96
N ASP A 187 19.94 12.53 10.83
CA ASP A 187 19.85 13.66 9.90
C ASP A 187 21.18 13.76 9.14
N ALA A 188 21.18 13.57 7.82
CA ALA A 188 22.43 13.57 7.08
C ALA A 188 22.33 14.37 5.78
N ILE A 189 23.36 15.16 5.51
CA ILE A 189 23.48 15.96 4.29
C ILE A 189 24.83 15.69 3.63
N ALA A 190 24.80 15.24 2.37
CA ALA A 190 25.96 15.21 1.47
C ALA A 190 25.78 16.26 0.37
N ARG A 191 26.51 17.37 0.45
CA ARG A 191 26.36 18.55 -0.42
C ARG A 191 27.61 18.82 -1.23
N GLY A 192 27.56 18.56 -2.54
CA GLY A 192 28.54 19.05 -3.52
C GLY A 192 28.00 20.27 -4.24
N GLU A 193 28.66 21.43 -4.14
CA GLU A 193 28.03 22.69 -4.53
C GLU A 193 29.00 23.73 -5.11
N ILE A 194 28.56 24.42 -6.15
CA ILE A 194 29.13 25.70 -6.60
C ILE A 194 28.10 26.77 -6.34
N ASP A 195 28.35 27.62 -5.35
CA ASP A 195 27.39 28.58 -4.83
C ASP A 195 26.92 29.61 -5.84
N ASP A 196 25.84 30.30 -5.50
CA ASP A 196 25.40 31.47 -6.24
C ASP A 196 26.48 32.55 -6.18
N GLY A 197 26.80 33.17 -7.31
CA GLY A 197 27.82 34.22 -7.40
C GLY A 197 29.27 33.75 -7.26
N ALA A 198 29.54 32.47 -7.04
CA ALA A 198 30.89 31.90 -7.24
C ALA A 198 31.27 31.96 -8.73
N ILE A 199 32.54 32.21 -9.03
CA ILE A 199 33.07 32.25 -10.41
C ILE A 199 33.96 31.04 -10.61
N VAL A 200 33.56 30.13 -11.50
CA VAL A 200 34.43 29.08 -12.04
C VAL A 200 34.53 29.34 -13.54
N SER A 201 35.55 30.08 -13.97
CA SER A 201 35.63 30.64 -15.33
C SER A 201 36.00 29.60 -16.38
N SER A 202 36.89 28.67 -16.03
CA SER A 202 37.44 27.65 -16.94
C SER A 202 37.70 26.35 -16.20
N SER A 203 37.40 25.24 -16.84
CA SER A 203 37.69 23.88 -16.38
C SER A 203 37.80 22.94 -17.59
N GLY A 204 38.47 21.80 -17.42
CA GLY A 204 38.37 20.67 -18.34
C GLY A 204 37.00 19.99 -18.21
N ALA A 205 36.99 18.73 -17.77
CA ALA A 205 35.76 18.09 -17.28
C ALA A 205 35.39 18.64 -15.89
N LEU A 206 34.10 18.79 -15.60
CA LEU A 206 33.60 19.29 -14.32
C LEU A 206 32.62 18.29 -13.70
N THR A 207 32.93 17.79 -12.52
CA THR A 207 32.04 16.94 -11.74
C THR A 207 31.62 17.65 -10.46
N VAL A 208 30.32 17.70 -10.19
CA VAL A 208 29.74 18.13 -8.92
C VAL A 208 28.88 16.99 -8.38
N SER A 209 29.13 16.50 -7.17
CA SER A 209 28.40 15.34 -6.67
C SER A 209 28.10 15.36 -5.17
N GLY A 210 26.93 14.83 -4.80
CA GLY A 210 26.53 14.54 -3.42
C GLY A 210 26.09 13.09 -3.30
N THR A 211 26.76 12.29 -2.47
CA THR A 211 26.47 10.87 -2.28
C THR A 211 26.24 10.57 -0.80
N LEU A 212 25.08 10.01 -0.48
CA LEU A 212 24.68 9.65 0.88
C LEU A 212 24.18 8.19 0.89
N GLU A 213 24.80 7.36 1.71
CA GLU A 213 24.32 6.02 2.04
C GLU A 213 24.05 5.95 3.54
N ASN A 214 22.86 5.50 3.97
CA ASN A 214 22.57 5.29 5.39
C ASN A 214 21.84 3.97 5.65
N ALA A 215 22.30 3.21 6.64
CA ALA A 215 21.61 2.06 7.18
C ALA A 215 21.14 2.34 8.60
N ILE A 216 19.83 2.48 8.77
CA ILE A 216 19.16 2.89 10.00
C ILE A 216 18.47 1.67 10.62
N THR A 217 18.69 1.42 11.90
CA THR A 217 18.05 0.31 12.61
C THR A 217 17.62 0.72 14.00
N THR A 218 16.34 0.57 14.29
CA THR A 218 15.73 0.85 15.60
C THR A 218 15.03 -0.42 16.08
N THR A 219 15.44 -0.96 17.22
CA THR A 219 14.89 -2.21 17.77
C THR A 219 14.53 -2.04 19.25
N ALA A 220 13.28 -2.30 19.60
CA ALA A 220 12.81 -2.42 20.97
C ALA A 220 12.23 -3.81 21.21
N LYS A 221 12.65 -4.48 22.29
CA LYS A 221 12.15 -5.80 22.69
C LYS A 221 11.90 -5.83 24.18
N GLY A 222 10.76 -6.34 24.61
CA GLY A 222 10.35 -6.42 26.02
C GLY A 222 9.65 -7.74 26.30
N GLY A 223 9.87 -8.28 27.50
CA GLY A 223 9.21 -9.52 27.89
C GLY A 223 8.92 -9.61 29.39
N ALA A 224 7.77 -10.20 29.75
CA ALA A 224 7.32 -10.37 31.13
C ALA A 224 6.78 -11.79 31.44
N LYS A 225 7.06 -12.31 32.65
CA LYS A 225 6.59 -13.61 33.16
C LYS A 225 6.01 -13.49 34.58
N GLY A 226 5.01 -14.29 34.91
CA GLY A 226 4.48 -14.41 36.29
C GLY A 226 2.98 -14.64 36.31
N GLU A 227 2.34 -14.70 37.48
CA GLU A 227 0.87 -14.81 37.55
C GLU A 227 0.20 -13.75 36.67
N THR A 228 0.60 -12.49 36.84
CA THR A 228 0.33 -11.36 35.94
C THR A 228 1.59 -10.95 35.17
N ALA A 229 1.53 -10.86 33.84
CA ALA A 229 2.65 -10.46 32.98
C ALA A 229 2.26 -9.31 32.04
N VAL A 230 3.04 -8.22 32.00
CA VAL A 230 2.78 -7.05 31.15
C VAL A 230 4.05 -6.59 30.43
N ALA A 231 4.03 -6.53 29.10
CA ALA A 231 5.18 -6.21 28.25
C ALA A 231 4.87 -5.12 27.21
N PRO A 232 4.84 -3.82 27.60
CA PRO A 232 4.71 -2.69 26.67
C PRO A 232 6.05 -2.33 26.01
N VAL A 233 6.03 -2.18 24.69
CA VAL A 233 7.22 -1.94 23.86
C VAL A 233 6.96 -0.90 22.78
N VAL A 234 7.88 0.06 22.61
CA VAL A 234 7.77 1.11 21.58
C VAL A 234 9.10 1.28 20.82
N ALA A 235 9.06 1.36 19.50
CA ALA A 235 10.18 1.74 18.65
C ALA A 235 9.77 2.91 17.73
N VAL A 236 10.61 3.95 17.63
CA VAL A 236 10.34 5.15 16.81
C VAL A 236 11.58 5.54 16.00
N THR A 237 11.41 5.78 14.71
CA THR A 237 12.45 6.39 13.89
C THR A 237 11.91 7.62 13.16
N ILE A 238 12.68 8.70 13.15
CA ILE A 238 12.42 9.93 12.39
C ILE A 238 13.69 10.29 11.63
N ALA A 239 13.78 9.96 10.35
CA ALA A 239 15.00 10.11 9.56
C ALA A 239 14.84 11.19 8.47
N ASN A 240 15.88 12.01 8.27
CA ASN A 240 15.96 12.97 7.16
C ASN A 240 17.30 12.81 6.43
N GLN A 241 17.29 12.49 5.14
CA GLN A 241 18.50 12.25 4.35
C GLN A 241 18.50 13.12 3.09
N ASP A 242 19.51 14.00 2.94
CA ASP A 242 19.67 14.88 1.78
C ASP A 242 20.99 14.58 1.03
N ALA A 243 20.89 14.15 -0.23
CA ALA A 243 21.99 14.14 -1.18
C ALA A 243 21.81 15.30 -2.18
N ILE A 244 22.73 16.27 -2.18
CA ILE A 244 22.61 17.48 -2.98
C ILE A 244 23.83 17.65 -3.88
N ALA A 245 23.60 17.82 -5.18
CA ALA A 245 24.58 18.25 -6.15
C ALA A 245 24.08 19.50 -6.89
N ARG A 246 24.77 20.62 -6.77
CA ARG A 246 24.26 21.89 -7.31
C ARG A 246 25.32 22.76 -7.95
N ILE A 247 25.00 23.27 -9.14
CA ILE A 247 25.68 24.43 -9.73
C ILE A 247 24.69 25.60 -9.68
N GLY A 248 24.94 26.57 -8.79
CA GLY A 248 24.10 27.74 -8.57
C GLY A 248 24.08 28.78 -9.68
N THR A 249 23.52 29.96 -9.43
CA THR A 249 23.50 31.07 -10.39
C THR A 249 24.83 31.83 -10.43
N GLY A 250 25.18 32.51 -11.51
CA GLY A 250 26.40 33.34 -11.55
C GLY A 250 26.95 33.56 -12.96
N ALA A 251 28.21 34.01 -13.03
CA ALA A 251 28.92 34.16 -14.29
C ALA A 251 29.04 32.80 -15.04
N PRO A 252 29.08 32.80 -16.39
CA PRO A 252 29.19 31.57 -17.16
C PRO A 252 30.44 30.75 -16.82
N THR A 253 30.31 29.42 -16.85
CA THR A 253 31.43 28.47 -16.69
C THR A 253 31.79 27.86 -18.04
N ASN A 254 33.05 28.02 -18.47
CA ASN A 254 33.58 27.37 -19.66
C ASN A 254 34.25 26.03 -19.29
N ALA A 255 33.51 24.92 -19.41
CA ALA A 255 34.03 23.58 -19.16
C ALA A 255 34.31 22.89 -20.50
N THR A 256 35.58 22.69 -20.88
CA THR A 256 35.95 22.18 -22.21
C THR A 256 35.74 20.66 -22.37
N GLY A 257 35.35 19.96 -21.30
CA GLY A 257 35.02 18.54 -21.27
C GLY A 257 33.56 18.27 -20.91
N ALA A 258 33.30 17.07 -20.37
CA ALA A 258 31.97 16.70 -19.89
C ALA A 258 31.66 17.38 -18.54
N VAL A 259 30.41 17.81 -18.36
CA VAL A 259 29.89 18.30 -17.08
C VAL A 259 28.94 17.26 -16.50
N ALA A 260 29.18 16.83 -15.26
CA ALA A 260 28.33 15.89 -14.54
C ALA A 260 27.92 16.49 -13.18
N VAL A 261 26.63 16.62 -12.93
CA VAL A 261 26.05 17.05 -11.65
C VAL A 261 25.19 15.92 -11.13
N ALA A 262 25.64 15.21 -10.09
CA ALA A 262 25.06 13.94 -9.70
C ALA A 262 24.76 13.85 -8.19
N SER A 263 23.50 13.64 -7.83
CA SER A 263 23.11 13.25 -6.47
C SER A 263 22.74 11.77 -6.42
N SER A 264 23.13 11.08 -5.35
CA SER A 264 22.79 9.68 -5.11
C SER A 264 22.49 9.46 -3.64
N LEU A 265 21.30 8.95 -3.34
CA LEU A 265 20.85 8.60 -2.01
C LEU A 265 20.48 7.12 -1.96
N LYS A 266 21.01 6.39 -0.97
CA LYS A 266 20.56 5.05 -0.62
C LYS A 266 20.28 4.98 0.88
N SER A 267 19.02 4.80 1.26
CA SER A 267 18.61 4.64 2.66
C SER A 267 17.97 3.28 2.88
N THR A 268 18.36 2.59 3.94
CA THR A 268 17.66 1.39 4.42
C THR A 268 17.31 1.60 5.89
N ASN A 269 16.05 1.47 6.27
CA ASN A 269 15.57 1.75 7.61
C ASN A 269 14.64 0.65 8.11
N THR A 270 14.93 0.14 9.31
CA THR A 270 14.10 -0.87 9.98
C THR A 270 13.77 -0.43 11.40
N THR A 271 12.48 -0.26 11.69
CA THR A 271 11.97 0.05 13.03
C THR A 271 11.16 -1.13 13.56
N LYS A 272 11.61 -1.77 14.64
CA LYS A 272 11.04 -3.00 15.17
C LYS A 272 10.69 -2.92 16.65
N ALA A 273 9.47 -3.30 17.01
CA ALA A 273 8.98 -3.43 18.38
C ALA A 273 8.47 -4.86 18.65
N GLU A 274 8.90 -5.50 19.74
CA GLU A 274 8.48 -6.86 20.11
C GLU A 274 8.12 -6.97 21.60
N GLY A 275 6.85 -7.17 21.93
CA GLY A 275 6.32 -7.31 23.30
C GLY A 275 5.78 -8.70 23.58
N LYS A 276 6.38 -9.44 24.53
CA LYS A 276 6.00 -10.82 24.86
C LYS A 276 5.62 -11.00 26.33
N ALA A 277 4.38 -11.39 26.62
CA ALA A 277 3.89 -11.66 27.97
C ALA A 277 3.52 -13.13 28.19
N GLU A 278 3.96 -13.72 29.28
CA GLU A 278 3.64 -15.11 29.67
C GLU A 278 3.06 -15.14 31.10
N GLY A 279 1.74 -15.24 31.19
CA GLY A 279 0.98 -15.42 32.43
C GLY A 279 1.04 -16.86 32.93
N SER A 280 1.15 -17.06 34.24
CA SER A 280 1.06 -18.39 34.84
C SER A 280 -0.28 -18.69 35.50
N LYS A 281 -1.02 -17.66 35.96
CA LYS A 281 -2.29 -17.81 36.68
C LYS A 281 -3.35 -16.74 36.33
N ASP A 282 -2.97 -15.48 36.12
CA ASP A 282 -3.90 -14.35 35.97
C ASP A 282 -3.87 -13.76 34.54
N ALA A 283 -3.39 -12.52 34.34
CA ALA A 283 -3.43 -11.83 33.06
C ALA A 283 -2.06 -11.78 32.35
N ALA A 284 -2.06 -11.85 31.02
CA ALA A 284 -0.89 -11.62 30.18
C ALA A 284 -1.19 -10.53 29.13
N VAL A 285 -0.43 -9.44 29.10
CA VAL A 285 -0.60 -8.33 28.16
C VAL A 285 0.70 -8.04 27.43
N GLY A 286 0.79 -8.40 26.15
CA GLY A 286 1.87 -7.99 25.25
C GLY A 286 1.41 -6.82 24.38
N ALA A 287 2.16 -5.72 24.36
CA ALA A 287 1.86 -4.57 23.50
C ALA A 287 3.11 -4.08 22.79
N ALA A 288 3.02 -3.86 21.48
CA ALA A 288 4.13 -3.40 20.65
C ALA A 288 3.68 -2.29 19.70
N VAL A 289 4.42 -1.18 19.68
CA VAL A 289 4.20 -0.07 18.75
C VAL A 289 5.50 0.24 18.00
N ALA A 290 5.49 0.17 16.68
CA ALA A 290 6.60 0.61 15.83
C ALA A 290 6.13 1.78 14.97
N VAL A 291 6.85 2.92 15.02
CA VAL A 291 6.57 4.10 14.22
C VAL A 291 7.80 4.49 13.44
N ASN A 292 7.70 4.56 12.13
CA ASN A 292 8.76 5.03 11.26
C ASN A 292 8.27 6.23 10.43
N VAL A 293 9.06 7.29 10.41
CA VAL A 293 8.87 8.44 9.53
C VAL A 293 10.21 8.74 8.86
N GLU A 294 10.27 8.74 7.54
CA GLU A 294 11.49 8.97 6.78
C GLU A 294 11.26 9.94 5.62
N GLN A 295 12.18 10.89 5.48
CA GLN A 295 12.23 11.87 4.38
C GLN A 295 13.57 11.78 3.68
N ASP A 296 13.54 11.37 2.42
CA ASP A 296 14.70 11.11 1.60
C ASP A 296 14.67 12.00 0.37
N HIS A 297 15.75 12.76 0.15
CA HIS A 297 15.84 13.71 -0.96
C HIS A 297 17.19 13.60 -1.66
N SER A 298 17.16 13.18 -2.92
CA SER A 298 18.28 13.26 -3.84
C SER A 298 18.01 14.36 -4.87
N ARG A 299 18.79 15.44 -4.83
CA ARG A 299 18.57 16.63 -5.67
C ARG A 299 19.83 17.01 -6.45
N ALA A 300 19.72 17.00 -7.78
CA ALA A 300 20.74 17.50 -8.70
C ALA A 300 20.21 18.72 -9.48
N SER A 301 20.98 19.81 -9.55
CA SER A 301 20.54 21.02 -10.27
C SER A 301 21.64 21.84 -10.93
N VAL A 302 21.30 22.44 -12.08
CA VAL A 302 22.14 23.42 -12.79
C VAL A 302 21.35 24.70 -13.07
N ASN A 303 21.83 25.79 -12.49
CA ASN A 303 21.24 27.13 -12.58
C ASN A 303 22.23 28.16 -13.19
N ARG A 304 23.33 27.68 -13.78
CA ARG A 304 24.41 28.50 -14.37
C ARG A 304 24.53 28.26 -15.86
N ASN A 305 24.94 29.30 -16.58
CA ASN A 305 25.32 29.15 -17.98
C ASN A 305 26.58 28.27 -18.10
N LEU A 306 26.52 27.27 -18.98
CA LEU A 306 27.63 26.36 -19.28
C LEU A 306 27.99 26.47 -20.76
N THR A 307 29.27 26.68 -21.06
CA THR A 307 29.79 26.80 -22.44
C THR A 307 30.96 25.89 -22.68
N GLY A 308 31.22 25.55 -23.95
CA GLY A 308 32.40 24.80 -24.37
C GLY A 308 32.37 23.30 -24.05
N THR A 309 31.23 22.78 -23.58
CA THR A 309 31.13 21.41 -23.06
C THR A 309 31.03 20.36 -24.16
N THR A 310 31.48 19.14 -23.88
CA THR A 310 31.29 17.99 -24.77
C THR A 310 30.01 17.21 -24.47
N SER A 311 29.51 17.30 -23.24
CA SER A 311 28.21 16.77 -22.80
C SER A 311 27.84 17.38 -21.45
N VAL A 312 26.55 17.35 -21.09
CA VAL A 312 26.08 17.72 -19.74
C VAL A 312 25.15 16.63 -19.24
N ALA A 313 25.37 16.16 -18.02
CA ALA A 313 24.50 15.22 -17.32
C ALA A 313 24.12 15.81 -15.95
N VAL A 314 22.82 15.94 -15.69
CA VAL A 314 22.26 16.27 -14.37
C VAL A 314 21.47 15.05 -13.93
N THR A 315 21.93 14.35 -12.90
CA THR A 315 21.38 13.05 -12.50
C THR A 315 21.06 12.98 -11.02
N ALA A 316 19.87 12.51 -10.66
CA ALA A 316 19.49 12.25 -9.27
C ALA A 316 19.02 10.81 -9.10
N ALA A 317 19.58 10.08 -8.13
CA ALA A 317 19.14 8.72 -7.80
C ALA A 317 18.69 8.64 -6.33
N SER A 318 17.55 8.00 -6.08
CA SER A 318 17.05 7.67 -4.74
C SER A 318 16.71 6.17 -4.68
N GLN A 319 17.22 5.46 -3.68
CA GLN A 319 16.89 4.07 -3.37
C GLN A 319 16.55 3.99 -1.88
N THR A 320 15.31 3.67 -1.53
CA THR A 320 14.83 3.71 -0.15
C THR A 320 14.13 2.40 0.20
N ASP A 321 14.54 1.74 1.28
CA ASP A 321 13.86 0.55 1.83
C ASP A 321 13.52 0.82 3.29
N VAL A 322 12.23 0.99 3.58
CA VAL A 322 11.77 1.57 4.84
C VAL A 322 10.70 0.68 5.48
N THR A 323 10.98 0.12 6.66
CA THR A 323 10.09 -0.88 7.28
C THR A 323 9.77 -0.58 8.75
N ALA A 324 8.50 -0.73 9.13
CA ALA A 324 8.03 -0.74 10.52
C ALA A 324 7.43 -2.10 10.87
N GLN A 325 7.86 -2.70 11.98
CA GLN A 325 7.46 -4.04 12.41
C GLN A 325 7.06 -4.06 13.88
N ALA A 326 5.83 -4.44 14.19
CA ALA A 326 5.34 -4.62 15.56
C ALA A 326 4.90 -6.06 15.79
N VAL A 327 5.39 -6.69 16.85
CA VAL A 327 5.01 -8.05 17.22
C VAL A 327 4.61 -8.07 18.68
N ALA A 328 3.39 -8.46 18.97
CA ALA A 328 2.88 -8.63 20.31
C ALA A 328 2.41 -10.07 20.49
N SER A 329 2.76 -10.67 21.63
CA SER A 329 2.24 -11.99 22.00
C SER A 329 1.92 -12.07 23.48
N ALA A 330 0.88 -12.83 23.79
CA ALA A 330 0.49 -13.14 25.16
C ALA A 330 0.07 -14.60 25.32
N VAL A 331 0.48 -15.21 26.43
CA VAL A 331 0.07 -16.56 26.85
C VAL A 331 -0.60 -16.47 28.21
N GLY A 332 -1.87 -16.85 28.32
CA GLY A 332 -2.65 -16.83 29.58
C GLY A 332 -2.15 -17.86 30.60
N GLY A 333 -2.57 -17.75 31.87
CA GLY A 333 -2.22 -18.71 32.91
C GLY A 333 -2.94 -20.06 32.79
N LYS A 334 -2.64 -21.00 33.69
CA LYS A 334 -3.48 -22.18 33.91
C LYS A 334 -4.30 -21.92 35.19
N GLU A 335 -5.62 -22.13 35.15
CA GLU A 335 -6.45 -22.10 36.37
C GLU A 335 -5.93 -23.15 37.37
N ASP A 336 -5.93 -22.82 38.66
CA ASP A 336 -5.52 -23.79 39.67
C ASP A 336 -6.62 -24.86 39.77
N ASP A 337 -6.36 -26.07 39.23
CA ASP A 337 -7.27 -27.22 39.31
C ASP A 337 -7.54 -27.66 40.77
N SER A 338 -6.81 -27.09 41.74
CA SER A 338 -7.12 -27.28 43.14
C SER A 338 -8.31 -26.41 43.52
N ASN A 339 -9.34 -27.04 44.06
CA ASN A 339 -10.51 -26.44 44.71
C ASN A 339 -10.09 -25.69 46.00
N SER A 340 -9.04 -24.87 45.92
CA SER A 340 -8.52 -24.09 47.02
C SER A 340 -9.34 -22.83 47.11
N SER A 341 -10.32 -22.88 48.00
CA SER A 341 -11.08 -21.73 48.48
C SER A 341 -10.22 -20.60 49.08
N SER A 342 -8.89 -20.61 48.94
CA SER A 342 -7.98 -19.66 49.60
C SER A 342 -7.66 -18.41 48.80
N ASP A 343 -7.74 -18.44 47.46
CA ASP A 343 -7.36 -17.29 46.62
C ASP A 343 -8.55 -16.38 46.27
N ASP A 344 -9.77 -16.90 46.40
CA ASP A 344 -11.03 -16.14 46.31
C ASP A 344 -11.21 -15.14 47.48
N HIS A 345 -10.34 -15.22 48.49
CA HIS A 345 -10.39 -14.39 49.68
C HIS A 345 -9.59 -13.09 49.57
N ALA A 346 -8.97 -12.71 48.46
CA ALA A 346 -8.19 -11.46 48.42
C ALA A 346 -9.00 -10.22 48.88
N VAL A 347 -10.28 -10.17 48.49
CA VAL A 347 -11.23 -9.14 48.94
C VAL A 347 -11.64 -9.37 50.39
N ASP A 348 -11.84 -10.63 50.80
CA ASP A 348 -12.19 -11.02 52.17
C ASP A 348 -11.07 -10.73 53.18
N ASP A 349 -9.82 -10.92 52.77
CA ASP A 349 -8.59 -10.68 53.53
C ASP A 349 -8.32 -9.19 53.64
N GLN A 350 -8.54 -8.41 52.57
CA GLN A 350 -8.47 -6.95 52.62
C GLN A 350 -9.57 -6.37 53.52
N ASN A 351 -10.77 -6.94 53.45
CA ASN A 351 -11.89 -6.59 54.32
C ASN A 351 -11.62 -6.99 55.78
N ALA A 352 -11.05 -8.17 56.02
CA ALA A 352 -10.64 -8.64 57.33
C ALA A 352 -9.50 -7.78 57.92
N ALA A 353 -8.53 -7.35 57.11
CA ALA A 353 -7.45 -6.46 57.53
C ALA A 353 -7.94 -5.04 57.84
N ALA A 354 -8.83 -4.48 57.02
CA ALA A 354 -9.46 -3.19 57.25
C ALA A 354 -10.34 -3.21 58.51
N ARG A 355 -11.12 -4.30 58.70
CA ARG A 355 -11.90 -4.54 59.91
C ARG A 355 -11.02 -4.71 61.14
N GLY A 356 -9.97 -5.53 61.08
CA GLY A 356 -9.04 -5.71 62.21
C GLY A 356 -8.37 -4.39 62.63
N SER A 357 -8.02 -3.54 61.66
CA SER A 357 -7.51 -2.19 61.92
C SER A 357 -8.58 -1.29 62.57
N GLY A 358 -9.83 -1.36 62.10
CA GLY A 358 -10.98 -0.66 62.69
C GLY A 358 -11.33 -1.15 64.09
N ASP A 359 -11.28 -2.45 64.36
CA ASP A 359 -11.55 -3.07 65.66
C ASP A 359 -10.46 -2.69 66.67
N THR A 360 -9.20 -2.62 66.22
CA THR A 360 -8.06 -2.15 67.03
C THR A 360 -8.16 -0.65 67.33
N ALA A 361 -8.57 0.17 66.36
CA ALA A 361 -8.84 1.60 66.56
C ALA A 361 -10.05 1.84 67.50
N ALA A 362 -11.11 1.05 67.37
CA ALA A 362 -12.29 1.11 68.24
C ALA A 362 -11.96 0.67 69.68
N ALA A 363 -11.17 -0.39 69.85
CA ALA A 363 -10.71 -0.86 71.16
C ALA A 363 -9.80 0.16 71.86
N SER A 364 -8.88 0.79 71.13
CA SER A 364 -8.02 1.86 71.66
C SER A 364 -8.79 3.15 71.97
N GLY A 365 -9.91 3.40 71.29
CA GLY A 365 -10.87 4.48 71.59
C GLY A 365 -11.86 4.18 72.73
N GLY A 366 -11.76 3.02 73.40
CA GLY A 366 -12.60 2.67 74.55
C GLY A 366 -13.99 2.10 74.22
N ALA A 367 -14.26 1.76 72.95
CA ALA A 367 -15.50 1.10 72.57
C ALA A 367 -15.52 -0.34 73.12
N ARG A 368 -16.61 -0.72 73.80
CA ARG A 368 -16.82 -2.10 74.27
C ARG A 368 -17.28 -2.96 73.10
N ASN A 369 -16.63 -4.11 72.91
CA ASN A 369 -17.11 -5.25 72.11
C ASN A 369 -17.03 -5.12 70.57
N SER A 370 -16.02 -4.45 70.01
CA SER A 370 -15.79 -4.46 68.55
C SER A 370 -15.46 -5.84 67.99
N SER A 371 -14.86 -6.73 68.80
CA SER A 371 -14.46 -8.08 68.43
C SER A 371 -15.57 -9.14 68.35
N SER A 372 -16.83 -8.82 68.70
CA SER A 372 -17.96 -9.76 68.57
C SER A 372 -18.87 -9.48 67.36
N SER A 373 -18.46 -8.59 66.45
CA SER A 373 -19.18 -8.36 65.20
C SER A 373 -19.15 -9.61 64.33
N THR A 374 -20.27 -9.92 63.66
CA THR A 374 -20.34 -10.98 62.64
C THR A 374 -19.30 -10.76 61.55
N ALA A 375 -18.72 -11.87 61.06
CA ALA A 375 -17.76 -11.86 59.95
C ALA A 375 -18.41 -11.25 58.69
N THR A 376 -17.61 -10.62 57.85
CA THR A 376 -18.04 -10.19 56.53
C THR A 376 -18.36 -11.42 55.67
N PRO A 377 -19.47 -11.41 54.90
CA PRO A 377 -19.75 -12.46 53.93
C PRO A 377 -18.57 -12.60 52.96
N SER A 378 -18.21 -13.84 52.61
CA SER A 378 -17.14 -14.12 51.66
C SER A 378 -17.52 -13.70 50.25
N ALA A 379 -16.60 -13.09 49.51
CA ALA A 379 -16.72 -12.98 48.06
C ALA A 379 -16.79 -14.40 47.46
N GLN A 380 -17.83 -14.69 46.68
CA GLN A 380 -17.92 -15.95 45.92
C GLN A 380 -17.66 -15.63 44.45
N SER A 381 -16.53 -16.07 43.91
CA SER A 381 -16.28 -16.05 42.46
C SER A 381 -16.16 -17.49 41.96
N SER A 382 -17.23 -18.01 41.38
CA SER A 382 -17.15 -19.29 40.68
C SER A 382 -16.50 -19.10 39.31
N GLY A 383 -15.16 -19.13 39.26
CA GLY A 383 -14.35 -19.27 38.05
C GLY A 383 -13.25 -18.20 37.91
N GLY A 384 -12.00 -18.58 38.16
CA GLY A 384 -10.82 -17.72 38.04
C GLY A 384 -10.23 -17.79 36.63
N GLY A 385 -10.92 -17.21 35.66
CA GLY A 385 -10.49 -17.23 34.25
C GLY A 385 -9.27 -16.34 33.97
N THR A 386 -8.37 -16.80 33.11
CA THR A 386 -7.17 -16.04 32.72
C THR A 386 -7.44 -15.17 31.50
N VAL A 387 -6.79 -14.00 31.39
CA VAL A 387 -6.96 -13.07 30.26
C VAL A 387 -5.63 -12.87 29.54
N SER A 388 -5.60 -13.12 28.24
CA SER A 388 -4.43 -12.86 27.39
C SER A 388 -4.76 -11.81 26.33
N VAL A 389 -3.92 -10.78 26.21
CA VAL A 389 -4.08 -9.68 25.26
C VAL A 389 -2.76 -9.44 24.52
N ALA A 390 -2.78 -9.48 23.19
CA ALA A 390 -1.67 -9.13 22.33
C ALA A 390 -2.10 -8.02 21.37
N ALA A 391 -1.47 -6.84 21.45
CA ALA A 391 -1.77 -5.70 20.59
C ALA A 391 -0.50 -5.19 19.89
N ALA A 392 -0.46 -5.28 18.56
CA ALA A 392 0.64 -4.79 17.74
C ALA A 392 0.18 -3.66 16.81
N VAL A 393 0.91 -2.55 16.78
CA VAL A 393 0.66 -1.41 15.90
C VAL A 393 1.94 -1.03 15.17
N ALA A 394 1.97 -1.11 13.85
CA ALA A 394 3.05 -0.63 13.01
C ALA A 394 2.55 0.53 12.14
N VAL A 395 3.24 1.66 12.20
CA VAL A 395 3.00 2.84 11.37
C VAL A 395 4.28 3.16 10.61
N ASN A 396 4.22 3.20 9.29
CA ASN A 396 5.32 3.59 8.43
C ASN A 396 4.88 4.75 7.54
N ILE A 397 5.67 5.82 7.51
CA ILE A 397 5.51 6.97 6.61
C ILE A 397 6.85 7.18 5.93
N ALA A 398 6.91 7.01 4.62
CA ALA A 398 8.11 7.23 3.81
C ALA A 398 7.80 8.27 2.73
N ASP A 399 8.62 9.31 2.64
CA ASP A 399 8.61 10.30 1.54
C ASP A 399 9.98 10.29 0.87
N ALA A 400 10.04 9.84 -0.37
CA ALA A 400 11.26 9.75 -1.15
C ALA A 400 11.17 10.65 -2.39
N THR A 401 12.22 11.43 -2.63
CA THR A 401 12.32 12.33 -3.79
C THR A 401 13.64 12.11 -4.53
N ALA A 402 13.57 11.83 -5.84
CA ALA A 402 14.68 11.98 -6.77
C ALA A 402 14.37 13.13 -7.73
N SER A 403 15.17 14.20 -7.74
CA SER A 403 14.91 15.40 -8.54
C SER A 403 16.16 15.88 -9.28
N ALA A 404 16.15 15.82 -10.61
CA ALA A 404 17.16 16.40 -11.49
C ALA A 404 16.59 17.59 -12.27
N THR A 405 17.21 18.77 -12.16
CA THR A 405 16.66 20.00 -12.76
C THR A 405 17.70 20.87 -13.47
N VAL A 406 17.25 21.55 -14.53
CA VAL A 406 17.96 22.67 -15.15
C VAL A 406 17.03 23.88 -15.11
N SER A 407 17.48 25.01 -14.53
CA SER A 407 16.63 26.17 -14.30
C SER A 407 17.33 27.49 -14.63
N GLY A 408 16.78 28.26 -15.58
CA GLY A 408 17.30 29.58 -15.94
C GLY A 408 18.71 29.57 -16.55
N ALA A 409 19.22 28.41 -16.96
CA ALA A 409 20.57 28.22 -17.47
C ALA A 409 20.62 28.21 -19.01
N SER A 410 21.62 28.87 -19.59
CA SER A 410 22.00 28.69 -21.00
C SER A 410 23.11 27.65 -21.12
N ILE A 411 22.80 26.48 -21.68
CA ILE A 411 23.73 25.36 -21.89
C ILE A 411 24.04 25.24 -23.37
N ALA A 412 25.32 25.39 -23.74
CA ALA A 412 25.83 25.11 -25.09
C ALA A 412 26.80 23.92 -25.06
N SER A 413 26.38 22.79 -25.62
CA SER A 413 27.13 21.54 -25.65
C SER A 413 27.34 21.04 -27.08
N SER A 414 28.51 20.48 -27.37
CA SER A 414 28.79 19.81 -28.64
C SER A 414 28.29 18.36 -28.71
N GLY A 415 27.81 17.81 -27.58
CA GLY A 415 27.17 16.50 -27.48
C GLY A 415 25.78 16.59 -26.82
N ALA A 416 25.30 15.47 -26.30
CA ALA A 416 23.97 15.39 -25.68
C ALA A 416 23.92 16.08 -24.31
N VAL A 417 22.74 16.59 -23.97
CA VAL A 417 22.37 17.04 -22.63
C VAL A 417 21.38 16.04 -22.05
N THR A 418 21.69 15.52 -20.86
CA THR A 418 20.86 14.56 -20.13
C THR A 418 20.42 15.17 -18.79
N VAL A 419 19.13 15.12 -18.51
CA VAL A 419 18.53 15.39 -17.20
C VAL A 419 17.80 14.14 -16.79
N ALA A 420 18.27 13.43 -15.76
CA ALA A 420 17.73 12.13 -15.41
C ALA A 420 17.51 11.98 -13.90
N SER A 421 16.36 11.44 -13.52
CA SER A 421 16.06 11.00 -12.18
C SER A 421 15.73 9.51 -12.18
N THR A 422 16.18 8.79 -11.16
CA THR A 422 15.81 7.39 -10.94
C THR A 422 15.39 7.18 -9.50
N ALA A 423 14.26 6.51 -9.28
CA ALA A 423 13.76 6.19 -7.96
C ALA A 423 13.51 4.69 -7.82
N ASP A 424 13.78 4.17 -6.63
CA ASP A 424 13.25 2.91 -6.12
C ASP A 424 12.88 3.14 -4.66
N SER A 425 11.65 2.79 -4.30
CA SER A 425 11.03 3.24 -3.06
C SER A 425 10.15 2.15 -2.49
N ASP A 426 10.76 1.39 -1.59
CA ASP A 426 10.14 0.33 -0.84
C ASP A 426 9.74 0.84 0.54
N SER A 427 8.48 0.62 0.89
CA SER A 427 7.90 1.01 2.17
C SER A 427 6.98 -0.09 2.71
N SER A 428 7.15 -0.47 3.97
CA SER A 428 6.26 -1.46 4.57
C SER A 428 5.95 -1.27 6.06
N ALA A 429 4.74 -1.66 6.45
CA ALA A 429 4.32 -1.79 7.84
C ALA A 429 3.81 -3.23 8.08
N SER A 430 4.28 -3.87 9.15
CA SER A 430 3.86 -5.22 9.53
C SER A 430 3.53 -5.30 11.02
N ALA A 431 2.36 -5.81 11.37
CA ALA A 431 1.90 -5.95 12.73
C ALA A 431 1.35 -7.36 13.00
N ASP A 432 1.80 -8.02 14.07
CA ASP A 432 1.29 -9.32 14.50
C ASP A 432 0.89 -9.25 15.97
N GLY A 433 -0.41 -9.27 16.24
CA GLY A 433 -0.97 -9.36 17.60
C GLY A 433 -1.65 -10.69 17.81
N SER A 434 -0.90 -11.69 18.27
CA SER A 434 -1.40 -13.06 18.43
C SER A 434 -1.29 -13.55 19.86
N THR A 435 -2.38 -14.13 20.37
CA THR A 435 -2.43 -14.79 21.69
C THR A 435 -2.50 -16.30 21.56
N ARG A 436 -2.04 -17.02 22.58
CA ARG A 436 -2.20 -18.48 22.68
C ARG A 436 -2.65 -18.87 24.10
N ALA A 437 -3.60 -19.80 24.21
CA ALA A 437 -3.98 -20.37 25.49
C ALA A 437 -2.84 -21.25 25.98
N LYS A 438 -2.59 -21.24 27.29
CA LYS A 438 -1.63 -22.16 27.92
C LYS A 438 -2.22 -23.56 28.11
N ASP A 439 -3.52 -23.63 28.38
CA ASP A 439 -4.30 -24.87 28.36
C ASP A 439 -5.50 -24.67 27.40
N PRO A 440 -5.51 -25.30 26.22
CA PRO A 440 -6.63 -25.18 25.27
C PRO A 440 -7.94 -25.77 25.81
N ASN A 441 -7.90 -26.48 26.95
CA ASN A 441 -9.07 -27.11 27.54
C ASN A 441 -9.69 -26.30 28.69
N ASN A 442 -9.06 -25.23 29.16
CA ASN A 442 -9.57 -24.44 30.28
C ASN A 442 -10.85 -23.67 29.88
N ALA A 443 -11.98 -23.96 30.52
CA ALA A 443 -13.27 -23.38 30.15
C ALA A 443 -13.45 -21.88 30.52
N ASN A 444 -12.46 -21.25 31.14
CA ASN A 444 -12.56 -19.88 31.64
C ASN A 444 -11.63 -18.86 30.97
N ASP A 445 -10.82 -19.24 29.97
CA ASP A 445 -9.79 -18.38 29.39
C ASP A 445 -10.28 -17.44 28.27
N THR A 446 -9.85 -16.18 28.31
CA THR A 446 -10.10 -15.16 27.27
C THR A 446 -8.81 -14.82 26.50
N GLY A 447 -8.88 -14.80 25.17
CA GLY A 447 -7.79 -14.36 24.30
C GLY A 447 -8.20 -13.20 23.39
N VAL A 448 -7.39 -12.14 23.36
CA VAL A 448 -7.59 -10.97 22.49
C VAL A 448 -6.32 -10.70 21.68
N GLY A 449 -6.37 -10.89 20.36
CA GLY A 449 -5.25 -10.60 19.45
C GLY A 449 -5.60 -9.51 18.46
N VAL A 450 -4.82 -8.42 18.43
CA VAL A 450 -5.05 -7.29 17.51
C VAL A 450 -3.77 -6.88 16.79
N GLY A 451 -3.80 -6.86 15.46
CA GLY A 451 -2.73 -6.33 14.62
C GLY A 451 -3.21 -5.14 13.79
N VAL A 452 -2.48 -4.02 13.83
CA VAL A 452 -2.75 -2.82 13.03
C VAL A 452 -1.49 -2.42 12.26
N ALA A 453 -1.53 -2.45 10.94
CA ALA A 453 -0.46 -1.99 10.07
C ALA A 453 -0.95 -0.83 9.21
N VAL A 454 -0.27 0.32 9.28
CA VAL A 454 -0.53 1.50 8.46
C VAL A 454 0.75 1.87 7.72
N ASN A 455 0.74 1.80 6.40
CA ASN A 455 1.83 2.21 5.53
C ASN A 455 1.39 3.39 4.66
N VAL A 456 2.20 4.43 4.61
CA VAL A 456 2.07 5.56 3.69
C VAL A 456 3.40 5.74 2.96
N GLY A 457 3.44 5.38 1.68
CA GLY A 457 4.57 5.59 0.80
C GLY A 457 4.29 6.71 -0.18
N HIS A 458 5.15 7.72 -0.23
CA HIS A 458 5.15 8.77 -1.22
C HIS A 458 6.47 8.76 -1.98
N SER A 459 6.41 8.64 -3.30
CA SER A 459 7.55 8.71 -4.20
C SER A 459 7.36 9.86 -5.19
N THR A 460 8.39 10.70 -5.32
CA THR A 460 8.46 11.78 -6.32
C THR A 460 9.75 11.62 -7.13
N ASN A 461 9.62 11.37 -8.42
CA ASN A 461 10.74 11.14 -9.33
C ASN A 461 10.65 12.14 -10.49
N GLU A 462 11.42 13.22 -10.43
CA GLU A 462 11.33 14.35 -11.37
C GLU A 462 12.63 14.61 -12.14
N ALA A 463 12.53 14.64 -13.47
CA ALA A 463 13.56 15.13 -14.38
C ALA A 463 13.01 16.29 -15.20
N ARG A 464 13.50 17.52 -14.98
CA ARG A 464 12.85 18.72 -15.55
C ARG A 464 13.82 19.75 -16.10
N VAL A 465 13.50 20.30 -17.27
CA VAL A 465 14.11 21.52 -17.79
C VAL A 465 13.09 22.65 -17.64
N LEU A 466 13.36 23.55 -16.69
CA LEU A 466 12.43 24.58 -16.23
C LEU A 466 12.55 25.89 -17.04
N THR A 467 11.58 26.77 -16.83
CA THR A 467 11.41 28.07 -17.51
C THR A 467 12.69 28.90 -17.51
N GLY A 468 12.95 29.59 -18.64
CA GLY A 468 14.11 30.47 -18.81
C GLY A 468 15.40 29.73 -19.16
N SER A 469 15.41 28.40 -19.16
CA SER A 469 16.55 27.60 -19.63
C SER A 469 16.64 27.64 -21.16
N THR A 470 17.86 27.75 -21.70
CA THR A 470 18.15 27.64 -23.14
C THR A 470 19.17 26.53 -23.37
N ILE A 471 18.83 25.49 -24.14
CA ILE A 471 19.71 24.35 -24.41
C ILE A 471 20.03 24.32 -25.91
N ALA A 472 21.32 24.31 -26.24
CA ALA A 472 21.83 23.99 -27.58
C ALA A 472 22.75 22.78 -27.47
N SER A 473 22.36 21.65 -28.07
CA SER A 473 23.02 20.36 -27.91
C SER A 473 22.88 19.49 -29.15
N GLN A 474 23.56 18.32 -29.15
CA GLN A 474 23.37 17.25 -30.14
C GLN A 474 22.64 16.07 -29.48
N GLY A 475 21.36 16.29 -29.14
CA GLY A 475 20.50 15.39 -28.37
C GLY A 475 20.08 15.99 -27.03
N LEU A 476 18.82 15.76 -26.64
CA LEU A 476 18.28 16.13 -25.34
C LEU A 476 17.51 14.94 -24.76
N ASN A 477 17.97 14.44 -23.60
CA ASN A 477 17.37 13.31 -22.91
C ASN A 477 16.86 13.76 -21.54
N ILE A 478 15.55 13.73 -21.33
CA ILE A 478 14.90 14.01 -20.05
C ILE A 478 14.25 12.70 -19.59
N THR A 479 14.73 12.10 -18.50
CA THR A 479 14.30 10.75 -18.10
C THR A 479 13.99 10.68 -16.62
N ALA A 480 12.75 10.34 -16.27
CA ALA A 480 12.39 9.89 -14.92
C ALA A 480 12.10 8.38 -15.00
N GLY A 481 12.91 7.55 -14.35
CA GLY A 481 12.79 6.09 -14.46
C GLY A 481 13.00 5.35 -13.14
N MET A 482 13.04 4.02 -13.22
CA MET A 482 13.31 3.15 -12.06
C MET A 482 14.81 3.04 -11.79
N ALA A 483 15.22 3.11 -10.52
CA ALA A 483 16.57 2.74 -10.13
C ALA A 483 16.68 1.20 -10.10
N ALA A 484 17.81 0.64 -10.54
CA ALA A 484 18.03 -0.80 -10.44
C ALA A 484 18.46 -1.16 -9.02
N ALA A 485 17.52 -1.55 -8.15
CA ALA A 485 17.86 -2.14 -6.87
C ALA A 485 18.35 -3.59 -7.04
N SER A 486 19.15 -4.02 -6.06
CA SER A 486 19.74 -5.35 -6.06
C SER A 486 18.74 -6.40 -5.59
N GLY A 487 17.96 -6.99 -6.50
CA GLY A 487 17.24 -8.26 -6.25
C GLY A 487 15.73 -8.29 -6.51
N ASP A 488 15.06 -7.14 -6.65
CA ASP A 488 13.60 -7.00 -6.86
C ASP A 488 13.17 -6.75 -8.32
N GLY A 489 14.11 -6.35 -9.20
CA GLY A 489 13.80 -6.08 -10.61
C GLY A 489 13.43 -4.63 -10.94
N ALA A 490 13.75 -3.66 -10.06
CA ALA A 490 13.45 -2.23 -10.23
C ALA A 490 11.93 -1.93 -10.17
N THR A 491 11.35 -2.18 -8.99
CA THR A 491 9.92 -2.07 -8.70
C THR A 491 9.73 -1.38 -7.35
N HIS A 492 8.89 -0.34 -7.30
CA HIS A 492 8.45 0.24 -6.03
C HIS A 492 7.54 -0.72 -5.28
N THR A 493 7.84 -1.03 -4.03
CA THR A 493 7.00 -1.89 -3.19
C THR A 493 6.35 -1.09 -2.08
N THR A 494 5.02 -1.07 -2.00
CA THR A 494 4.32 -0.53 -0.82
C THR A 494 3.45 -1.59 -0.16
N ALA A 495 3.60 -1.80 1.15
CA ALA A 495 2.92 -2.91 1.81
C ALA A 495 2.45 -2.61 3.24
N ALA A 496 1.22 -3.01 3.56
CA ALA A 496 0.71 -3.12 4.93
C ALA A 496 0.26 -4.56 5.21
N ALA A 497 0.82 -5.19 6.25
CA ALA A 497 0.48 -6.56 6.64
C ALA A 497 0.08 -6.62 8.12
N ALA A 498 -1.18 -6.91 8.42
CA ALA A 498 -1.69 -7.08 9.78
C ALA A 498 -2.11 -8.52 10.01
N LYS A 499 -1.65 -9.10 11.12
CA LYS A 499 -1.98 -10.43 11.59
C LYS A 499 -2.62 -10.39 12.97
N SER A 500 -3.61 -11.23 13.16
CA SER A 500 -4.23 -11.45 14.46
C SER A 500 -4.52 -12.94 14.73
N GLY A 501 -4.55 -13.29 16.01
CA GLY A 501 -4.90 -14.64 16.47
C GLY A 501 -5.35 -14.64 17.92
N ALA A 502 -6.43 -15.36 18.23
CA ALA A 502 -7.05 -15.38 19.55
C ALA A 502 -7.17 -16.81 20.08
N GLY A 503 -6.12 -17.31 20.73
CA GLY A 503 -6.17 -18.62 21.40
C GLY A 503 -6.78 -18.52 22.80
N GLY A 504 -8.10 -18.32 22.92
CA GLY A 504 -8.80 -18.32 24.21
C GLY A 504 -9.80 -19.48 24.29
N ALA A 505 -9.69 -20.33 25.31
CA ALA A 505 -10.50 -21.55 25.36
C ALA A 505 -12.00 -21.30 25.67
N LYS A 506 -12.39 -20.13 26.21
CA LYS A 506 -13.80 -19.70 26.35
C LYS A 506 -14.21 -18.66 25.32
N THR A 507 -13.46 -17.57 25.25
CA THR A 507 -13.73 -16.45 24.34
C THR A 507 -12.47 -16.01 23.60
N GLY A 508 -12.56 -15.93 22.27
CA GLY A 508 -11.48 -15.49 21.39
C GLY A 508 -11.91 -14.29 20.57
N ILE A 509 -11.13 -13.20 20.61
CA ILE A 509 -11.36 -11.98 19.83
C ILE A 509 -10.11 -11.67 19.02
N ALA A 510 -10.17 -11.82 17.71
CA ALA A 510 -9.11 -11.52 16.76
C ALA A 510 -9.52 -10.33 15.86
N GLY A 511 -8.61 -9.36 15.71
CA GLY A 511 -8.81 -8.17 14.89
C GLY A 511 -7.58 -7.80 14.06
N ALA A 512 -7.69 -7.72 12.74
CA ALA A 512 -6.61 -7.21 11.88
C ALA A 512 -7.04 -5.98 11.07
N LEU A 513 -6.21 -4.93 11.05
CA LEU A 513 -6.39 -3.76 10.20
C LEU A 513 -5.12 -3.49 9.40
N ALA A 514 -5.18 -3.58 8.07
CA ALA A 514 -4.09 -3.19 7.18
C ALA A 514 -4.53 -2.01 6.31
N VAL A 515 -3.80 -0.90 6.36
CA VAL A 515 -4.02 0.28 5.51
C VAL A 515 -2.74 0.59 4.76
N ASN A 516 -2.78 0.50 3.44
CA ASN A 516 -1.69 0.91 2.57
C ASN A 516 -2.13 2.11 1.73
N VAL A 517 -1.28 3.15 1.69
CA VAL A 517 -1.46 4.32 0.83
C VAL A 517 -0.17 4.50 0.02
N ALA A 518 -0.25 4.34 -1.28
CA ALA A 518 0.84 4.50 -2.22
C ALA A 518 0.55 5.71 -3.12
N VAL A 519 1.45 6.69 -3.12
CA VAL A 519 1.37 7.85 -4.02
C VAL A 519 2.68 7.96 -4.78
N ASP A 520 2.64 7.83 -6.10
CA ASP A 520 3.83 7.99 -6.95
C ASP A 520 3.63 9.05 -8.02
N ARG A 521 4.64 9.92 -8.15
CA ARG A 521 4.70 10.95 -9.18
C ARG A 521 6.02 10.84 -9.93
N THR A 522 5.96 10.24 -11.10
CA THR A 522 7.11 10.13 -12.01
C THR A 522 6.94 11.09 -13.19
N THR A 523 7.76 12.14 -13.26
CA THR A 523 7.63 13.23 -14.26
C THR A 523 8.93 13.53 -15.00
N ALA A 524 8.90 13.41 -16.32
CA ALA A 524 9.93 13.91 -17.24
C ALA A 524 9.36 15.07 -18.07
N GLU A 525 9.92 16.27 -17.91
CA GLU A 525 9.28 17.49 -18.44
C GLU A 525 10.25 18.49 -19.09
N LEU A 526 9.88 18.98 -20.27
CA LEU A 526 10.36 20.26 -20.81
C LEU A 526 9.28 21.33 -20.58
N ALA A 527 9.52 22.21 -19.60
CA ALA A 527 8.52 23.14 -19.09
C ALA A 527 8.23 24.32 -20.03
N ALA A 528 7.09 24.97 -19.81
CA ALA A 528 6.71 26.19 -20.52
C ALA A 528 7.80 27.28 -20.40
N GLY A 529 8.15 27.90 -21.53
CA GLY A 529 9.19 28.94 -21.58
C GLY A 529 10.63 28.44 -21.44
N ALA A 530 10.88 27.13 -21.34
CA ALA A 530 12.20 26.57 -21.66
C ALA A 530 12.38 26.51 -23.18
N ASN A 531 13.61 26.67 -23.68
CA ASN A 531 13.92 26.60 -25.11
C ASN A 531 15.08 25.63 -25.38
N ALA A 532 14.89 24.69 -26.30
CA ALA A 532 15.84 23.62 -26.61
C ALA A 532 15.97 23.43 -28.13
N ASN A 533 17.21 23.35 -28.58
CA ASN A 533 17.60 22.91 -29.91
C ASN A 533 18.57 21.73 -29.76
N ALA A 534 18.07 20.52 -29.99
CA ALA A 534 18.83 19.28 -29.84
C ALA A 534 19.58 18.87 -31.12
N GLY A 535 19.65 19.76 -32.12
CA GLY A 535 20.39 19.53 -33.36
C GLY A 535 19.88 18.29 -34.10
N ALA A 536 20.81 17.47 -34.61
CA ALA A 536 20.50 16.21 -35.30
C ALA A 536 20.62 14.97 -34.39
N GLY A 537 20.92 15.15 -33.10
CA GLY A 537 21.04 14.05 -32.15
C GLY A 537 19.67 13.51 -31.73
N ALA A 538 19.57 12.19 -31.52
CA ALA A 538 18.36 11.59 -30.97
C ALA A 538 18.02 12.22 -29.60
N SER A 539 16.74 12.43 -29.35
CA SER A 539 16.21 13.05 -28.13
C SER A 539 15.09 12.21 -27.55
N SER A 540 14.97 12.22 -26.22
CA SER A 540 13.95 11.46 -25.52
C SER A 540 13.41 12.21 -24.32
N ILE A 541 12.10 12.12 -24.09
CA ILE A 541 11.45 12.55 -22.84
C ILE A 541 10.67 11.32 -22.34
N THR A 542 11.13 10.71 -21.25
CA THR A 542 10.63 9.39 -20.84
C THR A 542 10.33 9.34 -19.36
N ALA A 543 9.14 8.88 -19.00
CA ALA A 543 8.70 8.62 -17.64
C ALA A 543 8.34 7.14 -17.50
N LYS A 544 8.92 6.42 -16.54
CA LYS A 544 8.59 5.02 -16.27
C LYS A 544 8.49 4.75 -14.77
N SER A 545 7.39 4.12 -14.35
CA SER A 545 7.17 3.66 -12.99
C SER A 545 6.58 2.26 -12.97
N THR A 546 7.02 1.42 -12.03
CA THR A 546 6.51 0.05 -11.80
C THR A 546 6.23 -0.14 -10.31
N HIS A 547 5.05 -0.62 -9.93
CA HIS A 547 4.65 -0.86 -8.54
C HIS A 547 4.16 -2.28 -8.24
N ASP A 548 4.46 -2.74 -7.02
CA ASP A 548 3.81 -3.83 -6.32
C ASP A 548 3.23 -3.30 -5.00
N ASP A 549 1.91 -3.11 -4.95
CA ASP A 549 1.21 -2.52 -3.81
C ASP A 549 0.33 -3.56 -3.09
N SER A 550 0.39 -3.61 -1.76
CA SER A 550 -0.41 -4.57 -1.00
C SER A 550 -0.94 -4.12 0.36
N ALA A 551 -2.18 -4.51 0.66
CA ALA A 551 -2.76 -4.44 2.00
C ALA A 551 -3.33 -5.81 2.39
N LYS A 552 -2.80 -6.43 3.45
CA LYS A 552 -3.17 -7.79 3.87
C LYS A 552 -3.53 -7.82 5.36
N ALA A 553 -4.80 -8.03 5.68
CA ALA A 553 -5.30 -8.25 7.04
C ALA A 553 -5.75 -9.70 7.18
N THR A 554 -4.88 -10.57 7.72
CA THR A 554 -5.10 -12.02 7.73
C THR A 554 -4.95 -12.61 9.12
N PRO A 555 -5.41 -13.85 9.33
CA PRO A 555 -5.03 -14.60 10.52
C PRO A 555 -3.56 -15.09 10.44
N THR A 556 -2.91 -15.29 11.58
CA THR A 556 -1.56 -15.86 11.76
C THR A 556 -1.36 -17.32 11.27
N ASP A 557 -2.35 -18.20 11.44
CA ASP A 557 -2.43 -19.57 10.90
C ASP A 557 -3.58 -19.61 9.86
N SER A 558 -3.39 -20.29 8.73
CA SER A 558 -4.41 -20.39 7.66
C SER A 558 -5.63 -21.19 8.17
N GLY A 559 -6.66 -20.51 8.69
CA GLY A 559 -7.86 -21.13 9.26
C GLY A 559 -8.64 -20.24 10.23
N VAL A 560 -9.57 -20.86 10.97
CA VAL A 560 -10.40 -20.19 11.99
C VAL A 560 -9.61 -19.99 13.29
N GLN A 561 -9.61 -18.76 13.82
CA GLN A 561 -8.57 -18.30 14.75
C GLN A 561 -9.05 -17.64 16.04
N ALA A 562 -10.34 -17.36 16.17
CA ALA A 562 -10.96 -17.35 17.48
C ALA A 562 -11.47 -18.77 17.76
N ASP A 563 -10.55 -19.69 18.08
CA ASP A 563 -10.91 -21.08 18.44
C ASP A 563 -11.35 -21.12 19.89
N ALA A 564 -12.58 -20.68 20.10
CA ALA A 564 -13.22 -20.54 21.40
C ALA A 564 -14.27 -21.62 21.59
N LYS A 565 -14.58 -22.00 22.83
CA LYS A 565 -15.70 -22.93 23.11
C LYS A 565 -17.06 -22.22 23.18
N ASP A 566 -17.09 -20.95 23.58
CA ASP A 566 -18.32 -20.18 23.78
C ASP A 566 -18.46 -19.06 22.74
N THR A 567 -17.51 -18.12 22.64
CA THR A 567 -17.65 -16.98 21.70
C THR A 567 -16.37 -16.71 20.93
N GLY A 568 -16.44 -16.80 19.61
CA GLY A 568 -15.37 -16.40 18.71
C GLY A 568 -15.75 -15.17 17.89
N VAL A 569 -14.85 -14.19 17.82
CA VAL A 569 -14.96 -13.03 16.94
C VAL A 569 -13.67 -12.88 16.14
N GLY A 570 -13.76 -12.86 14.81
CA GLY A 570 -12.61 -12.73 13.92
C GLY A 570 -12.87 -11.69 12.83
N ALA A 571 -12.52 -10.43 13.11
CA ALA A 571 -12.76 -9.31 12.21
C ALA A 571 -11.49 -8.84 11.50
N SER A 572 -11.57 -8.56 10.20
CA SER A 572 -10.43 -8.08 9.44
C SER A 572 -10.83 -7.00 8.43
N VAL A 573 -10.00 -5.95 8.33
CA VAL A 573 -10.19 -4.85 7.38
C VAL A 573 -8.89 -4.59 6.63
N ALA A 574 -8.92 -4.62 5.31
CA ALA A 574 -7.82 -4.20 4.45
C ALA A 574 -8.23 -3.03 3.56
N VAL A 575 -7.44 -1.96 3.55
CA VAL A 575 -7.66 -0.78 2.69
C VAL A 575 -6.38 -0.52 1.92
N ASN A 576 -6.48 -0.44 0.59
CA ASN A 576 -5.36 -0.12 -0.28
C ASN A 576 -5.73 1.06 -1.19
N VAL A 577 -4.99 2.15 -1.08
CA VAL A 577 -5.18 3.35 -1.88
C VAL A 577 -3.93 3.57 -2.72
N VAL A 578 -4.07 3.56 -4.04
CA VAL A 578 -2.96 3.69 -4.98
C VAL A 578 -3.24 4.86 -5.93
N ASP A 579 -2.37 5.87 -5.94
CA ASP A 579 -2.45 7.02 -6.84
C ASP A 579 -1.10 7.18 -7.55
N ALA A 580 -1.03 6.79 -8.82
CA ALA A 580 0.22 6.71 -9.56
C ALA A 580 0.14 7.46 -10.90
N ILE A 581 1.12 8.33 -11.15
CA ILE A 581 1.18 9.11 -12.39
C ILE A 581 2.58 9.00 -13.01
N ALA A 582 2.63 8.54 -14.26
CA ALA A 582 3.82 8.62 -15.13
C ALA A 582 3.58 9.65 -16.25
N ARG A 583 4.32 10.76 -16.22
CA ARG A 583 4.15 11.89 -17.14
C ARG A 583 5.42 12.21 -17.92
N ALA A 584 5.38 12.04 -19.24
CA ALA A 584 6.43 12.47 -20.17
C ALA A 584 5.92 13.59 -21.08
N GLU A 585 6.43 14.81 -20.91
CA GLU A 585 5.73 15.97 -21.46
C GLU A 585 6.67 17.08 -21.98
N VAL A 586 6.39 17.55 -23.20
CA VAL A 586 6.76 18.89 -23.67
C VAL A 586 5.56 19.79 -23.44
N VAL A 587 5.65 20.67 -22.44
CA VAL A 587 4.52 21.51 -22.04
C VAL A 587 4.17 22.52 -23.14
N ASN A 588 2.93 23.01 -23.13
CA ASN A 588 2.50 24.09 -24.01
C ASN A 588 3.46 25.28 -23.92
N THR A 589 3.80 25.86 -25.06
CA THR A 589 4.74 26.98 -25.24
C THR A 589 6.22 26.68 -24.92
N ALA A 590 6.57 25.46 -24.50
CA ALA A 590 7.97 25.03 -24.45
C ALA A 590 8.57 25.06 -25.86
N GLY A 591 9.76 25.64 -26.01
CA GLY A 591 10.49 25.68 -27.28
C GLY A 591 11.29 24.40 -27.47
N LEU A 592 10.86 23.52 -28.37
CA LEU A 592 11.67 22.42 -28.90
C LEU A 592 11.70 22.59 -30.42
N SER A 593 12.81 23.11 -30.96
CA SER A 593 12.85 23.54 -32.37
C SER A 593 13.40 22.48 -33.33
N SER A 594 14.36 21.67 -32.86
CA SER A 594 15.02 20.65 -33.67
C SER A 594 15.42 19.43 -32.84
N SER A 595 15.33 18.25 -33.44
CA SER A 595 15.87 16.98 -32.92
C SER A 595 16.31 16.06 -34.07
N GLY A 596 17.09 15.03 -33.74
CA GLY A 596 17.12 13.79 -34.52
C GLY A 596 15.81 13.03 -34.37
N ALA A 597 15.87 11.70 -34.24
CA ALA A 597 14.69 10.94 -33.78
C ALA A 597 14.22 11.46 -32.41
N LEU A 598 12.90 11.48 -32.19
CA LEU A 598 12.29 11.95 -30.95
C LEU A 598 11.35 10.89 -30.36
N THR A 599 11.58 10.52 -29.11
CA THR A 599 10.66 9.67 -28.35
C THR A 599 10.11 10.45 -27.16
N ILE A 600 8.79 10.54 -27.03
CA ILE A 600 8.11 10.98 -25.81
C ILE A 600 7.31 9.79 -25.30
N ALA A 601 7.70 9.20 -24.17
CA ALA A 601 7.11 7.95 -23.71
C ALA A 601 6.80 7.93 -22.22
N SER A 602 5.56 7.58 -21.86
CA SER A 602 5.19 7.24 -20.49
C SER A 602 4.86 5.75 -20.39
N ALA A 603 5.29 5.10 -19.31
CA ALA A 603 4.95 3.72 -19.00
C ALA A 603 4.64 3.59 -17.51
N LEU A 604 3.46 3.06 -17.19
CA LEU A 604 3.03 2.78 -15.82
C LEU A 604 2.61 1.31 -15.74
N GLN A 605 3.17 0.57 -14.78
CA GLN A 605 2.82 -0.82 -14.52
C GLN A 605 2.56 -1.06 -13.04
N ASN A 606 1.35 -1.44 -12.66
CA ASN A 606 0.98 -1.66 -11.28
C ASN A 606 0.38 -3.05 -11.06
N ASN A 607 0.75 -3.69 -9.95
CA ASN A 607 0.14 -4.90 -9.44
C ASN A 607 -0.33 -4.64 -7.99
N ILE A 608 -1.65 -4.64 -7.81
CA ILE A 608 -2.33 -4.23 -6.58
C ILE A 608 -3.01 -5.44 -5.96
N THR A 609 -2.70 -5.72 -4.69
CA THR A 609 -3.30 -6.84 -3.94
C THR A 609 -3.90 -6.36 -2.62
N THR A 610 -5.20 -6.53 -2.46
CA THR A 610 -5.89 -6.25 -1.19
C THR A 610 -6.54 -7.52 -0.68
N GLN A 611 -6.20 -7.94 0.53
CA GLN A 611 -6.69 -9.20 1.10
C GLN A 611 -7.13 -8.99 2.54
N ALA A 612 -8.38 -9.31 2.85
CA ALA A 612 -8.87 -9.40 4.21
C ALA A 612 -9.45 -10.79 4.48
N GLU A 613 -9.03 -11.44 5.55
CA GLU A 613 -9.52 -12.75 5.97
C GLU A 613 -9.81 -12.74 7.47
N GLY A 614 -11.00 -13.20 7.85
CA GLY A 614 -11.46 -13.29 9.23
C GLY A 614 -12.11 -14.64 9.51
N GLY A 615 -11.83 -15.21 10.67
CA GLY A 615 -12.28 -16.55 11.05
C GLY A 615 -12.66 -16.65 12.52
N ALA A 616 -13.87 -17.15 12.82
CA ALA A 616 -14.36 -17.35 14.19
C ALA A 616 -14.95 -18.75 14.45
N LYS A 617 -14.69 -19.33 15.64
CA LYS A 617 -15.21 -20.61 16.14
C LYS A 617 -15.84 -20.43 17.53
N GLY A 618 -16.88 -21.17 17.86
CA GLY A 618 -17.43 -21.21 19.24
C GLY A 618 -18.88 -21.64 19.32
N GLY A 619 -19.52 -21.47 20.47
CA GLY A 619 -20.98 -21.54 20.56
C GLY A 619 -21.61 -20.49 19.64
N THR A 620 -21.16 -19.25 19.79
CA THR A 620 -21.39 -18.11 18.89
C THR A 620 -20.10 -17.75 18.13
N ALA A 621 -20.14 -17.71 16.80
CA ALA A 621 -19.01 -17.34 15.94
C ALA A 621 -19.38 -16.17 15.02
N VAL A 622 -18.59 -15.09 15.00
CA VAL A 622 -18.84 -13.91 14.15
C VAL A 622 -17.56 -13.48 13.42
N ALA A 623 -17.60 -13.43 12.09
CA ALA A 623 -16.46 -13.08 11.24
C ALA A 623 -16.83 -12.02 10.19
N PRO A 624 -16.88 -10.72 10.57
CA PRO A 624 -17.11 -9.63 9.65
C PRO A 624 -15.81 -9.17 9.00
N VAL A 625 -15.78 -9.12 7.67
CA VAL A 625 -14.54 -8.89 6.92
C VAL A 625 -14.79 -7.91 5.79
N VAL A 626 -13.88 -6.94 5.61
CA VAL A 626 -13.99 -5.91 4.59
C VAL A 626 -12.65 -5.72 3.88
N SER A 627 -12.65 -5.67 2.55
CA SER A 627 -11.51 -5.16 1.78
C SER A 627 -11.95 -4.07 0.81
N VAL A 628 -11.20 -2.98 0.77
CA VAL A 628 -11.44 -1.83 -0.11
C VAL A 628 -10.16 -1.49 -0.87
N THR A 629 -10.27 -1.38 -2.18
CA THR A 629 -9.22 -0.85 -3.04
C THR A 629 -9.74 0.36 -3.80
N VAL A 630 -8.95 1.43 -3.80
CA VAL A 630 -9.17 2.61 -4.65
C VAL A 630 -7.87 2.89 -5.37
N ALA A 631 -7.88 2.76 -6.70
CA ALA A 631 -6.73 2.96 -7.54
C ALA A 631 -7.02 4.01 -8.61
N ASN A 632 -6.08 4.93 -8.80
CA ASN A 632 -6.10 5.98 -9.82
C ASN A 632 -4.75 6.01 -10.53
N GLN A 633 -4.73 5.75 -11.83
CA GLN A 633 -3.50 5.56 -12.59
C GLN A 633 -3.50 6.35 -13.89
N ASP A 634 -2.47 7.17 -14.08
CA ASP A 634 -2.31 7.98 -15.30
C ASP A 634 -0.95 7.72 -15.96
N SER A 635 -0.97 7.29 -17.22
CA SER A 635 0.18 7.28 -18.12
C SER A 635 -0.04 8.36 -19.19
N ILE A 636 0.76 9.44 -19.15
CA ILE A 636 0.58 10.62 -19.99
C ILE A 636 1.85 10.89 -20.80
N ALA A 637 1.74 10.84 -22.12
CA ALA A 637 2.79 11.23 -23.06
C ALA A 637 2.28 12.37 -23.95
N ARG A 638 2.97 13.52 -23.95
CA ARG A 638 2.45 14.69 -24.65
C ARG A 638 3.51 15.57 -25.30
N LEU A 639 3.29 15.90 -26.58
CA LEU A 639 3.96 16.99 -27.29
C LEU A 639 3.00 18.18 -27.40
N GLY A 640 3.11 19.13 -26.47
CA GLY A 640 2.26 20.29 -26.37
C GLY A 640 2.49 21.36 -27.45
N THR A 641 1.57 22.32 -27.49
CA THR A 641 1.56 23.43 -28.47
C THR A 641 2.85 24.26 -28.43
N GLY A 642 3.22 24.86 -29.57
CA GLY A 642 4.33 25.81 -29.66
C GLY A 642 4.84 25.98 -31.10
N GLY A 643 6.05 26.52 -31.27
CA GLY A 643 6.66 26.71 -32.59
C GLY A 643 6.96 25.39 -33.33
N LEU A 644 7.21 25.47 -34.64
CA LEU A 644 7.53 24.33 -35.49
C LEU A 644 8.70 23.50 -34.93
N LEU A 645 8.52 22.18 -34.83
CA LEU A 645 9.56 21.22 -34.51
C LEU A 645 10.07 20.54 -35.80
N ASN A 646 11.39 20.55 -36.02
CA ASN A 646 12.03 19.82 -37.12
C ASN A 646 12.73 18.56 -36.58
N SER A 647 12.24 17.37 -36.96
CA SER A 647 12.84 16.08 -36.64
C SER A 647 13.55 15.51 -37.88
N THR A 648 14.81 15.10 -37.75
CA THR A 648 15.54 14.40 -38.84
C THR A 648 15.44 12.87 -38.76
N GLY A 649 14.54 12.33 -37.91
CA GLY A 649 14.32 10.90 -37.75
C GLY A 649 12.87 10.59 -37.39
N ASP A 650 12.59 9.36 -36.95
CA ASP A 650 11.25 8.96 -36.52
C ASP A 650 10.84 9.72 -35.25
N MET A 651 9.54 10.01 -35.12
CA MET A 651 8.94 10.64 -33.96
C MET A 651 7.86 9.74 -33.37
N SER A 652 7.94 9.48 -32.07
CA SER A 652 6.93 8.73 -31.33
C SER A 652 6.45 9.47 -30.08
N VAL A 653 5.14 9.46 -29.85
CA VAL A 653 4.50 9.86 -28.59
C VAL A 653 3.69 8.67 -28.10
N THR A 654 4.10 8.03 -26.99
CA THR A 654 3.53 6.75 -26.55
C THR A 654 3.18 6.77 -25.06
N ALA A 655 1.94 6.41 -24.72
CA ALA A 655 1.53 6.14 -23.35
C ALA A 655 1.14 4.66 -23.21
N ASP A 656 1.78 3.95 -22.29
CA ASP A 656 1.52 2.54 -21.95
C ASP A 656 1.07 2.44 -20.49
N LEU A 657 -0.03 1.75 -20.23
CA LEU A 657 -0.54 1.47 -18.89
C LEU A 657 -0.86 -0.04 -18.77
N ARG A 658 -0.35 -0.66 -17.71
CA ARG A 658 -0.66 -2.05 -17.33
C ARG A 658 -1.07 -2.10 -15.86
N SER A 659 -2.31 -2.42 -15.55
CA SER A 659 -2.80 -2.57 -14.18
C SER A 659 -3.35 -3.97 -13.95
N THR A 660 -2.96 -4.60 -12.84
CA THR A 660 -3.59 -5.82 -12.32
C THR A 660 -4.00 -5.56 -10.89
N ASN A 661 -5.27 -5.68 -10.56
CA ASN A 661 -5.80 -5.41 -9.23
C ASN A 661 -6.68 -6.58 -8.74
N ASN A 662 -6.30 -7.15 -7.60
CA ASN A 662 -7.01 -8.25 -6.96
C ASN A 662 -7.40 -7.88 -5.52
N THR A 663 -8.71 -7.75 -5.28
CA THR A 663 -9.30 -7.46 -3.97
C THR A 663 -10.10 -8.66 -3.48
N THR A 664 -9.64 -9.33 -2.42
CA THR A 664 -10.24 -10.55 -1.87
C THR A 664 -10.65 -10.39 -0.40
N THR A 665 -11.89 -10.76 -0.09
CA THR A 665 -12.45 -10.76 1.27
C THR A 665 -12.95 -12.15 1.62
N LYS A 666 -12.58 -12.70 2.79
CA LYS A 666 -13.10 -13.99 3.27
C LYS A 666 -13.54 -13.93 4.72
N GLY A 667 -14.83 -14.16 4.98
CA GLY A 667 -15.39 -14.30 6.33
C GLY A 667 -15.85 -15.73 6.59
N LYS A 668 -15.24 -16.42 7.57
CA LYS A 668 -15.60 -17.79 7.94
C LYS A 668 -16.03 -17.90 9.40
N ALA A 669 -17.26 -18.35 9.66
CA ALA A 669 -17.77 -18.60 11.00
C ALA A 669 -18.12 -20.09 11.20
N GLU A 670 -17.71 -20.68 12.33
CA GLU A 670 -18.03 -22.06 12.70
C GLU A 670 -18.64 -22.07 14.11
N GLY A 671 -19.97 -22.02 14.17
CA GLY A 671 -20.77 -22.12 15.37
C GLY A 671 -21.06 -23.57 15.75
N SER A 672 -21.05 -23.88 17.04
CA SER A 672 -21.26 -25.24 17.57
C SER A 672 -22.48 -25.36 18.48
N LYS A 673 -23.11 -24.24 18.88
CA LYS A 673 -24.27 -24.23 19.80
C LYS A 673 -25.32 -23.17 19.52
N ASP A 674 -24.92 -21.94 19.18
CA ASP A 674 -25.84 -20.79 19.15
C ASP A 674 -25.98 -20.20 17.74
N ALA A 675 -24.90 -19.62 17.21
CA ALA A 675 -24.94 -18.89 15.94
C ALA A 675 -23.59 -18.86 15.22
N ALA A 676 -23.63 -18.82 13.90
CA ALA A 676 -22.48 -18.62 13.03
C ALA A 676 -22.78 -17.53 12.01
N ILE A 677 -22.05 -16.41 12.06
CA ILE A 677 -22.27 -15.26 11.16
C ILE A 677 -20.97 -14.93 10.42
N GLY A 678 -20.90 -15.30 9.15
CA GLY A 678 -19.84 -14.90 8.22
C GLY A 678 -20.32 -13.75 7.32
N ALA A 679 -19.62 -12.62 7.32
CA ALA A 679 -19.95 -11.51 6.44
C ALA A 679 -18.69 -11.01 5.71
N SER A 680 -18.77 -10.84 4.40
CA SER A 680 -17.66 -10.34 3.58
C SER A 680 -18.13 -9.24 2.63
N VAL A 681 -17.37 -8.14 2.60
CA VAL A 681 -17.59 -7.03 1.66
C VAL A 681 -16.28 -6.70 0.95
N SER A 682 -16.28 -6.85 -0.36
CA SER A 682 -15.17 -6.51 -1.26
C SER A 682 -15.58 -5.34 -2.14
N VAL A 683 -14.83 -4.24 -2.10
CA VAL A 683 -15.03 -3.08 -2.98
C VAL A 683 -13.74 -2.80 -3.72
N ASN A 684 -13.79 -2.81 -5.04
CA ASN A 684 -12.71 -2.42 -5.91
C ASN A 684 -13.15 -1.25 -6.80
N ILE A 685 -12.37 -0.17 -6.81
CA ILE A 685 -12.57 0.97 -7.69
C ILE A 685 -11.22 1.25 -8.39
N GLU A 686 -11.20 1.17 -9.71
CA GLU A 686 -10.03 1.47 -10.55
C GLU A 686 -10.39 2.54 -11.58
N ILE A 687 -9.53 3.55 -11.73
CA ILE A 687 -9.61 4.56 -12.79
C ILE A 687 -8.25 4.63 -13.47
N ASP A 688 -8.21 4.28 -14.76
CA ASP A 688 -6.97 4.14 -15.54
C ASP A 688 -7.01 4.98 -16.81
N HIS A 689 -6.01 5.84 -17.03
CA HIS A 689 -5.87 6.59 -18.28
C HIS A 689 -4.49 6.43 -18.92
N ALA A 690 -4.45 5.93 -20.15
CA ALA A 690 -3.29 5.96 -21.04
C ALA A 690 -3.52 6.98 -22.16
N THR A 691 -2.93 8.17 -22.05
CA THR A 691 -3.15 9.27 -23.00
C THR A 691 -1.86 9.71 -23.70
N ALA A 692 -1.83 9.55 -25.02
CA ALA A 692 -0.82 10.09 -25.91
C ALA A 692 -1.36 11.21 -26.79
N GLU A 693 -0.73 12.39 -26.75
CA GLU A 693 -1.18 13.57 -27.51
C GLU A 693 -0.05 14.30 -28.26
N LEU A 694 -0.32 14.61 -29.53
CA LEU A 694 0.45 15.53 -30.36
C LEU A 694 -0.38 16.79 -30.68
N ALA A 695 0.04 17.93 -30.15
CA ALA A 695 -0.67 19.22 -30.29
C ALA A 695 0.16 20.28 -31.03
N ARG A 696 1.09 19.86 -31.89
CA ARG A 696 2.15 20.74 -32.42
C ARG A 696 2.43 20.52 -33.89
N SER A 697 2.81 21.59 -34.59
CA SER A 697 3.34 21.48 -35.96
C SER A 697 4.73 20.82 -35.96
N VAL A 698 4.89 19.81 -36.82
CA VAL A 698 6.08 18.98 -36.94
C VAL A 698 6.43 18.80 -38.42
N THR A 699 7.71 18.96 -38.74
CA THR A 699 8.31 18.46 -39.99
C THR A 699 9.26 17.34 -39.63
N SER A 700 9.04 16.15 -40.17
CA SER A 700 9.83 14.95 -39.92
C SER A 700 10.33 14.33 -41.23
N THR A 701 11.57 13.84 -41.26
CA THR A 701 12.05 12.97 -42.36
C THR A 701 11.76 11.49 -42.09
N GLY A 702 11.42 11.13 -40.85
CA GLY A 702 10.98 9.80 -40.43
C GLY A 702 9.47 9.74 -40.18
N ALA A 703 8.97 8.54 -39.85
CA ALA A 703 7.56 8.33 -39.52
C ALA A 703 7.14 9.10 -38.27
N VAL A 704 5.86 9.42 -38.15
CA VAL A 704 5.27 10.03 -36.94
C VAL A 704 4.23 9.08 -36.37
N SER A 705 4.40 8.65 -35.12
CA SER A 705 3.46 7.78 -34.41
C SER A 705 2.98 8.39 -33.10
N VAL A 706 1.68 8.29 -32.84
CA VAL A 706 1.06 8.56 -31.55
C VAL A 706 0.35 7.29 -31.10
N ALA A 707 0.65 6.79 -29.90
CA ALA A 707 0.12 5.52 -29.43
C ALA A 707 -0.33 5.54 -27.96
N GLY A 708 -1.54 5.08 -27.69
CA GLY A 708 -2.07 4.85 -26.34
C GLY A 708 -2.37 3.37 -26.15
N THR A 709 -1.91 2.76 -25.07
CA THR A 709 -2.14 1.34 -24.79
C THR A 709 -2.58 1.15 -23.35
N SER A 710 -3.67 0.42 -23.13
CA SER A 710 -4.09 -0.05 -21.81
C SER A 710 -4.21 -1.58 -21.77
N GLN A 711 -3.81 -2.16 -20.65
CA GLN A 711 -4.03 -3.55 -20.25
C GLN A 711 -4.49 -3.53 -18.79
N VAL A 712 -5.75 -3.84 -18.54
CA VAL A 712 -6.35 -3.70 -17.22
C VAL A 712 -7.03 -4.99 -16.84
N ASN A 713 -6.70 -5.55 -15.68
CA ASN A 713 -7.36 -6.72 -15.12
C ASN A 713 -7.73 -6.42 -13.66
N THR A 714 -9.01 -6.45 -13.34
CA THR A 714 -9.53 -6.11 -12.01
C THR A 714 -10.46 -7.21 -11.50
N THR A 715 -10.29 -7.61 -10.23
CA THR A 715 -11.15 -8.60 -9.58
C THR A 715 -11.53 -8.14 -8.17
N ALA A 716 -12.82 -8.06 -7.87
CA ALA A 716 -13.36 -8.02 -6.52
C ALA A 716 -13.97 -9.37 -6.17
N LYS A 717 -13.47 -10.02 -5.12
CA LYS A 717 -13.96 -11.32 -4.63
C LYS A 717 -14.37 -11.25 -3.17
N ALA A 718 -15.59 -11.63 -2.85
CA ALA A 718 -16.11 -11.75 -1.48
C ALA A 718 -16.61 -13.18 -1.24
N GLU A 719 -16.06 -13.86 -0.23
CA GLU A 719 -16.48 -15.20 0.18
C GLU A 719 -16.93 -15.12 1.64
N ALA A 720 -18.16 -15.52 1.92
CA ALA A 720 -18.70 -15.67 3.25
C ALA A 720 -19.15 -17.12 3.42
N SER A 721 -18.77 -17.72 4.54
CA SER A 721 -19.25 -19.04 4.93
C SER A 721 -19.57 -19.11 6.41
N SER A 722 -20.59 -19.89 6.73
CA SER A 722 -20.99 -20.18 8.11
C SER A 722 -21.36 -21.64 8.27
N VAL A 723 -20.88 -22.30 9.32
CA VAL A 723 -21.28 -23.66 9.70
C VAL A 723 -21.93 -23.59 11.08
N GLY A 724 -23.17 -24.07 11.20
CA GLY A 724 -23.97 -24.07 12.44
C GLY A 724 -23.80 -25.37 13.23
N GLY A 725 -24.13 -25.33 14.53
CA GLY A 725 -24.00 -26.47 15.43
C GLY A 725 -25.17 -27.45 15.34
N GLU A 726 -24.97 -28.68 15.83
CA GLU A 726 -26.05 -29.64 16.07
C GLU A 726 -27.03 -29.12 17.13
N GLN A 727 -28.33 -29.32 16.89
CA GLN A 727 -29.34 -29.20 17.94
C GLN A 727 -28.97 -30.17 19.07
N ASP A 728 -28.98 -29.74 20.33
CA ASP A 728 -28.73 -30.65 21.44
C ASP A 728 -29.92 -31.61 21.59
N ASP A 729 -29.84 -32.77 20.93
CA ASP A 729 -30.85 -33.84 20.87
C ASP A 729 -31.17 -34.50 22.22
N LYS A 730 -30.65 -33.95 23.32
CA LYS A 730 -30.88 -34.52 24.64
C LYS A 730 -32.02 -33.77 25.32
N ASN A 731 -33.07 -34.54 25.60
CA ASN A 731 -33.95 -34.38 26.76
C ASN A 731 -33.12 -34.46 28.06
N SER A 732 -32.19 -33.53 28.24
CA SER A 732 -31.52 -33.25 29.49
C SER A 732 -32.29 -32.10 30.08
N ASN A 733 -33.25 -32.46 30.92
CA ASN A 733 -34.09 -31.57 31.71
C ASN A 733 -33.25 -30.79 32.77
N ALA A 734 -32.08 -30.25 32.40
CA ALA A 734 -31.01 -29.89 33.33
C ALA A 734 -30.39 -28.49 33.17
N ASP A 735 -30.39 -27.81 32.01
CA ASP A 735 -29.60 -26.55 31.89
C ASP A 735 -30.28 -25.34 31.22
N ASN A 736 -31.59 -25.37 30.97
CA ASN A 736 -32.33 -24.19 30.46
C ASN A 736 -32.49 -23.05 31.48
N ASP A 737 -31.96 -23.22 32.70
CA ASP A 737 -32.15 -22.28 33.80
C ASP A 737 -30.88 -21.54 34.21
N GLY A 738 -29.74 -21.58 33.51
CA GLY A 738 -28.48 -20.98 34.01
C GLY A 738 -28.59 -19.55 34.60
N VAL A 739 -29.36 -18.66 33.96
CA VAL A 739 -29.65 -17.29 34.48
C VAL A 739 -30.64 -17.32 35.64
N ASN A 740 -31.68 -18.17 35.55
CA ASN A 740 -32.67 -18.37 36.60
C ASN A 740 -32.08 -19.03 37.86
N GLN A 741 -31.15 -19.97 37.71
CA GLN A 741 -30.41 -20.65 38.76
C GLN A 741 -29.42 -19.70 39.42
N LYS A 742 -28.66 -18.90 38.66
CA LYS A 742 -27.80 -17.84 39.23
C LYS A 742 -28.62 -16.77 39.96
N THR A 743 -29.77 -16.39 39.42
CA THR A 743 -30.71 -15.45 40.05
C THR A 743 -31.35 -16.05 41.31
N ALA A 744 -31.74 -17.33 41.28
CA ALA A 744 -32.28 -18.06 42.42
C ALA A 744 -31.23 -18.32 43.50
N ALA A 745 -29.97 -18.58 43.11
CA ALA A 745 -28.83 -18.69 44.02
C ALA A 745 -28.50 -17.34 44.67
N GLY A 746 -28.50 -16.24 43.90
CA GLY A 746 -28.35 -14.88 44.43
C GLY A 746 -29.49 -14.48 45.37
N ARG A 747 -30.75 -14.84 45.03
CA ARG A 747 -31.91 -14.70 45.94
C ARG A 747 -31.79 -15.57 47.18
N GLY A 748 -31.34 -16.81 47.04
CA GLY A 748 -31.14 -17.76 48.13
C GLY A 748 -30.06 -17.29 49.10
N LEU A 749 -28.97 -16.73 48.56
CA LEU A 749 -27.93 -16.06 49.31
C LEU A 749 -28.48 -14.82 50.02
N GLY A 750 -29.18 -13.94 49.30
CA GLY A 750 -29.84 -12.76 49.89
C GLY A 750 -30.84 -13.09 50.99
N ASN A 751 -31.65 -14.14 50.82
CA ASN A 751 -32.60 -14.64 51.82
C ASN A 751 -31.88 -15.23 53.04
N SER A 752 -30.79 -15.95 52.83
CA SER A 752 -29.97 -16.53 53.91
C SER A 752 -29.22 -15.45 54.69
N THR A 753 -28.66 -14.45 54.02
CA THR A 753 -28.02 -13.28 54.63
C THR A 753 -29.03 -12.40 55.39
N ALA A 754 -30.23 -12.18 54.83
CA ALA A 754 -31.31 -11.45 55.51
C ALA A 754 -31.80 -12.21 56.76
N GLY A 755 -31.90 -13.54 56.69
CA GLY A 755 -32.23 -14.39 57.83
C GLY A 755 -31.15 -14.36 58.92
N ALA A 756 -29.87 -14.46 58.55
CA ALA A 756 -28.74 -14.36 59.48
C ALA A 756 -28.61 -12.97 60.13
N GLY A 757 -29.05 -11.91 59.45
CA GLY A 757 -29.13 -10.53 59.95
C GLY A 757 -30.36 -10.21 60.83
N GLY A 758 -31.23 -11.20 61.13
CA GLY A 758 -32.38 -11.05 62.03
C GLY A 758 -33.66 -10.50 61.39
N ALA A 759 -33.77 -10.48 60.06
CA ALA A 759 -35.01 -10.10 59.38
C ALA A 759 -36.12 -11.15 59.62
N ARG A 760 -37.36 -10.69 59.86
CA ARG A 760 -38.52 -11.57 60.04
C ARG A 760 -39.08 -11.97 58.67
N ASP A 761 -39.02 -13.27 58.38
CA ASP A 761 -39.67 -13.97 57.25
C ASP A 761 -39.34 -13.42 55.84
N SER A 762 -38.36 -14.05 55.18
CA SER A 762 -38.07 -13.89 53.74
C SER A 762 -38.62 -15.05 52.89
N SER A 763 -39.40 -15.96 53.48
CA SER A 763 -39.90 -17.19 52.84
C SER A 763 -41.20 -17.00 52.06
N SER A 764 -41.86 -15.85 52.22
CA SER A 764 -43.12 -15.49 51.55
C SER A 764 -42.96 -14.59 50.30
N SER A 765 -41.72 -14.25 49.91
CA SER A 765 -41.46 -13.50 48.68
C SER A 765 -41.76 -14.34 47.43
N ALA A 766 -42.50 -13.76 46.49
CA ALA A 766 -42.84 -14.38 45.21
C ALA A 766 -41.61 -14.93 44.50
N ALA A 767 -41.79 -16.04 43.75
CA ALA A 767 -40.72 -16.59 42.91
C ALA A 767 -40.19 -15.49 41.97
N THR A 768 -38.87 -15.47 41.76
CA THR A 768 -38.27 -14.58 40.76
C THR A 768 -38.91 -14.92 39.42
N PRO A 769 -39.46 -13.93 38.69
CA PRO A 769 -39.88 -14.14 37.32
C PRO A 769 -38.72 -14.73 36.51
N SER A 770 -39.00 -15.73 35.67
CA SER A 770 -38.00 -16.30 34.77
C SER A 770 -37.46 -15.19 33.87
N ALA A 771 -36.13 -15.13 33.69
CA ALA A 771 -35.53 -14.25 32.70
C ALA A 771 -35.96 -14.75 31.31
N GLY A 772 -36.80 -13.99 30.62
CA GLY A 772 -37.13 -14.28 29.22
C GLY A 772 -35.88 -14.11 28.37
N VAL A 773 -35.26 -15.22 27.97
CA VAL A 773 -34.43 -15.23 26.77
C VAL A 773 -35.33 -15.00 25.57
N ALA A 774 -34.81 -14.39 24.50
CA ALA A 774 -35.52 -14.31 23.24
C ALA A 774 -35.87 -15.74 22.81
N SER A 775 -37.14 -16.10 22.94
CA SER A 775 -37.66 -17.38 22.52
C SER A 775 -38.04 -17.25 21.05
N THR A 776 -37.45 -18.09 20.21
CA THR A 776 -37.88 -18.35 18.83
C THR A 776 -39.14 -19.24 18.78
N ASP A 777 -39.88 -19.39 19.90
CA ASP A 777 -41.11 -20.18 19.97
C ASP A 777 -42.23 -19.55 19.12
N SER A 778 -42.37 -20.10 17.91
CA SER A 778 -43.61 -20.09 17.17
C SER A 778 -44.62 -20.95 17.94
N THR A 779 -45.60 -20.29 18.56
CA THR A 779 -46.68 -20.88 19.35
C THR A 779 -47.28 -22.18 18.77
N SER A 780 -46.78 -23.35 19.20
CA SER A 780 -47.55 -24.60 19.25
C SER A 780 -46.86 -25.69 20.10
N GLY A 781 -47.06 -25.64 21.41
CA GLY A 781 -47.40 -26.81 22.23
C GLY A 781 -46.62 -28.13 22.07
N SER A 782 -45.31 -28.07 21.81
CA SER A 782 -44.38 -29.18 22.04
C SER A 782 -43.01 -28.59 22.34
N SER A 783 -42.29 -29.13 23.32
CA SER A 783 -41.03 -28.62 23.84
C SER A 783 -39.92 -28.61 22.77
N GLY A 784 -39.71 -27.49 22.09
CA GLY A 784 -38.59 -27.25 21.17
C GLY A 784 -37.43 -26.51 21.89
N SER A 785 -36.22 -27.04 21.72
CA SER A 785 -34.95 -26.45 22.18
C SER A 785 -34.56 -25.25 21.30
N SER A 786 -33.55 -24.46 21.68
CA SER A 786 -33.10 -23.31 20.87
C SER A 786 -32.39 -23.76 19.59
N ASP A 787 -32.90 -23.34 18.43
CA ASP A 787 -32.34 -23.69 17.11
C ASP A 787 -31.05 -22.90 16.84
N THR A 788 -30.08 -23.53 16.20
CA THR A 788 -28.80 -22.89 15.81
C THR A 788 -28.99 -22.07 14.54
N VAL A 789 -28.43 -20.84 14.45
CA VAL A 789 -28.58 -19.98 13.26
C VAL A 789 -27.27 -19.78 12.51
N SER A 790 -27.24 -20.11 11.23
CA SER A 790 -26.11 -19.89 10.31
C SER A 790 -26.42 -18.82 9.27
N VAL A 791 -25.59 -17.78 9.19
CA VAL A 791 -25.72 -16.69 8.20
C VAL A 791 -24.40 -16.46 7.48
N ALA A 792 -24.42 -16.54 6.16
CA ALA A 792 -23.31 -16.18 5.27
C ALA A 792 -23.77 -15.08 4.28
N ALA A 793 -23.14 -13.91 4.34
CA ALA A 793 -23.45 -12.79 3.45
C ALA A 793 -22.20 -12.24 2.75
N ALA A 794 -22.18 -12.28 1.42
CA ALA A 794 -21.08 -11.79 0.60
C ALA A 794 -21.53 -10.68 -0.36
N VAL A 795 -20.78 -9.58 -0.40
CA VAL A 795 -20.98 -8.47 -1.35
C VAL A 795 -19.67 -8.16 -2.06
N ALA A 796 -19.64 -8.27 -3.38
CA ALA A 796 -18.54 -7.84 -4.22
C ALA A 796 -19.00 -6.70 -5.14
N VAL A 797 -18.26 -5.60 -5.14
CA VAL A 797 -18.47 -4.45 -6.03
C VAL A 797 -17.17 -4.17 -6.75
N ASN A 798 -17.17 -4.24 -8.07
CA ASN A 798 -16.04 -3.85 -8.91
C ASN A 798 -16.47 -2.73 -9.86
N ILE A 799 -15.79 -1.60 -9.83
CA ILE A 799 -16.04 -0.42 -10.66
C ILE A 799 -14.72 -0.08 -11.34
N THR A 800 -14.68 -0.17 -12.66
CA THR A 800 -13.48 0.07 -13.45
C THR A 800 -13.80 1.02 -14.59
N ASP A 801 -13.06 2.14 -14.68
CA ASP A 801 -13.12 3.10 -15.78
C ASP A 801 -11.75 3.17 -16.44
N THR A 802 -11.67 2.84 -17.73
CA THR A 802 -10.41 2.82 -18.47
C THR A 802 -10.49 3.70 -19.71
N THR A 803 -9.42 4.46 -19.98
CA THR A 803 -9.24 5.19 -21.22
C THR A 803 -7.89 4.83 -21.85
N SER A 804 -7.91 4.41 -23.11
CA SER A 804 -6.75 4.34 -23.99
C SER A 804 -6.93 5.33 -25.13
N ARG A 805 -6.03 6.31 -25.25
CA ARG A 805 -6.20 7.44 -26.17
C ARG A 805 -4.91 7.78 -26.89
N ALA A 806 -4.97 7.84 -28.21
CA ALA A 806 -3.97 8.42 -29.08
C ALA A 806 -4.61 9.56 -29.87
N GLN A 807 -4.03 10.76 -29.85
CA GLN A 807 -4.61 11.89 -30.58
C GLN A 807 -3.60 12.86 -31.18
N ILE A 808 -3.92 13.36 -32.37
CA ILE A 808 -3.34 14.59 -32.92
C ILE A 808 -4.39 15.68 -32.79
N SER A 809 -4.21 16.59 -31.84
CA SER A 809 -5.22 17.59 -31.47
C SER A 809 -5.05 18.92 -32.21
N ALA A 810 -3.84 19.25 -32.67
CA ALA A 810 -3.54 20.50 -33.37
C ALA A 810 -2.25 20.43 -34.20
N GLY A 811 -2.09 21.39 -35.12
CA GLY A 811 -0.85 21.64 -35.86
C GLY A 811 -0.82 21.06 -37.27
N THR A 812 0.33 21.24 -37.93
CA THR A 812 0.62 20.69 -39.25
C THR A 812 1.71 19.63 -39.16
N ILE A 813 1.42 18.40 -39.60
CA ILE A 813 2.35 17.27 -39.60
C ILE A 813 2.83 17.02 -41.03
N THR A 814 4.13 17.13 -41.28
CA THR A 814 4.73 16.95 -42.60
C THR A 814 5.80 15.86 -42.58
N THR A 815 5.52 14.74 -43.23
CA THR A 815 6.41 13.58 -43.41
C THR A 815 6.18 12.92 -44.79
N PRO A 816 6.47 13.61 -45.90
CA PRO A 816 5.96 13.25 -47.23
C PRO A 816 6.41 11.88 -47.77
N SER A 817 7.44 11.26 -47.19
CA SER A 817 7.98 9.96 -47.59
C SER A 817 7.75 8.83 -46.58
N LYS A 818 7.03 9.10 -45.49
CA LYS A 818 6.72 8.12 -44.42
C LYS A 818 5.28 8.29 -43.90
N ASN A 819 4.84 7.34 -43.08
CA ASN A 819 3.46 7.31 -42.60
C ASN A 819 3.27 8.16 -41.34
N VAL A 820 2.03 8.63 -41.15
CA VAL A 820 1.51 9.06 -39.87
C VAL A 820 0.62 7.96 -39.29
N SER A 821 0.81 7.61 -38.03
CA SER A 821 0.07 6.56 -37.33
C SER A 821 -0.49 7.08 -36.01
N VAL A 822 -1.78 6.91 -35.76
CA VAL A 822 -2.45 7.24 -34.50
C VAL A 822 -3.18 5.99 -34.04
N GLN A 823 -2.63 5.29 -33.05
CA GLN A 823 -3.08 3.96 -32.66
C GLN A 823 -3.40 3.90 -31.17
N SER A 824 -4.63 3.61 -30.81
CA SER A 824 -4.98 3.21 -29.46
C SER A 824 -5.25 1.70 -29.42
N SER A 825 -4.92 1.04 -28.32
CA SER A 825 -5.39 -0.31 -28.06
C SER A 825 -5.73 -0.55 -26.59
N ALA A 826 -6.70 -1.44 -26.35
CA ALA A 826 -7.17 -1.78 -25.02
C ALA A 826 -7.39 -3.30 -24.87
N ASN A 827 -7.13 -3.82 -23.67
CA ASN A 827 -7.69 -5.07 -23.16
C ASN A 827 -8.07 -4.79 -21.69
N THR A 828 -9.30 -5.12 -21.32
CA THR A 828 -9.92 -4.72 -20.05
C THR A 828 -10.78 -5.87 -19.56
N ASP A 829 -10.32 -6.50 -18.49
CA ASP A 829 -10.96 -7.59 -17.78
C ASP A 829 -11.44 -7.11 -16.41
N VAL A 830 -12.72 -7.32 -16.11
CA VAL A 830 -13.38 -6.75 -14.94
C VAL A 830 -14.32 -7.78 -14.31
N GLN A 831 -13.98 -8.26 -13.11
CA GLN A 831 -14.69 -9.34 -12.45
C GLN A 831 -15.17 -8.95 -11.05
N SER A 832 -16.41 -9.32 -10.73
CA SER A 832 -17.02 -9.22 -9.41
C SER A 832 -17.60 -10.58 -9.04
N ILE A 833 -17.12 -11.17 -7.94
CA ILE A 833 -17.44 -12.53 -7.53
C ILE A 833 -17.85 -12.54 -6.06
N ALA A 834 -19.09 -12.95 -5.77
CA ALA A 834 -19.61 -13.08 -4.41
C ALA A 834 -20.08 -14.52 -4.16
N ASP A 835 -19.70 -15.09 -3.02
CA ASP A 835 -20.16 -16.41 -2.56
C ASP A 835 -20.59 -16.32 -1.10
N GLY A 836 -21.90 -16.44 -0.84
CA GLY A 836 -22.48 -16.39 0.50
C GLY A 836 -23.19 -17.70 0.79
N SER A 837 -22.45 -18.67 1.33
CA SER A 837 -22.93 -20.04 1.50
C SER A 837 -22.90 -20.48 2.96
N ALA A 838 -24.07 -20.79 3.49
CA ALA A 838 -24.27 -21.23 4.86
C ALA A 838 -24.66 -22.71 4.90
N THR A 839 -24.14 -23.41 5.90
CA THR A 839 -24.57 -24.76 6.24
C THR A 839 -24.89 -24.88 7.73
N THR A 840 -25.78 -25.79 8.09
CA THR A 840 -26.09 -26.14 9.48
C THR A 840 -26.38 -27.64 9.59
N SER A 841 -26.38 -28.15 10.82
CA SER A 841 -26.75 -29.54 11.14
C SER A 841 -28.27 -29.71 11.20
N ASP A 842 -28.75 -30.95 11.38
CA ASP A 842 -30.18 -31.25 11.52
C ASP A 842 -30.79 -30.46 12.71
N GLY A 843 -31.86 -29.69 12.47
CA GLY A 843 -32.58 -28.88 13.45
C GLY A 843 -32.15 -27.40 13.62
N GLY A 844 -31.30 -26.84 12.76
CA GLY A 844 -30.94 -25.40 12.74
C GLY A 844 -31.53 -24.60 11.56
N ASP A 845 -31.29 -23.29 11.50
CA ASP A 845 -31.66 -22.41 10.37
C ASP A 845 -30.42 -21.96 9.58
N SER A 846 -30.52 -21.85 8.26
CA SER A 846 -29.43 -21.37 7.40
C SER A 846 -29.86 -20.28 6.41
N VAL A 847 -29.04 -19.24 6.28
CA VAL A 847 -29.23 -18.11 5.36
C VAL A 847 -27.95 -17.82 4.57
N GLY A 848 -28.02 -17.96 3.24
CA GLY A 848 -26.96 -17.60 2.31
C GLY A 848 -27.37 -16.44 1.42
N ALA A 849 -26.56 -15.38 1.37
CA ALA A 849 -26.82 -14.22 0.51
C ALA A 849 -25.56 -13.76 -0.23
N ALA A 850 -25.67 -13.55 -1.53
CA ALA A 850 -24.57 -13.03 -2.35
C ALA A 850 -25.02 -11.93 -3.31
N VAL A 851 -24.23 -10.86 -3.38
CA VAL A 851 -24.43 -9.76 -4.33
C VAL A 851 -23.11 -9.47 -5.05
N ALA A 852 -23.09 -9.64 -6.36
CA ALA A 852 -21.98 -9.25 -7.22
C ALA A 852 -22.43 -8.11 -8.14
N VAL A 853 -21.83 -6.93 -7.99
CA VAL A 853 -22.04 -5.79 -8.90
C VAL A 853 -20.74 -5.51 -9.62
N ASN A 854 -20.81 -5.44 -10.94
CA ASN A 854 -19.71 -5.14 -11.84
C ASN A 854 -20.11 -3.97 -12.72
N TYR A 855 -19.29 -2.91 -12.76
CA TYR A 855 -19.41 -1.79 -13.67
C TYR A 855 -18.08 -1.61 -14.41
N ALA A 856 -18.11 -1.76 -15.73
CA ALA A 856 -16.96 -1.60 -16.60
C ALA A 856 -17.24 -0.49 -17.62
N ALA A 857 -16.47 0.59 -17.58
CA ALA A 857 -16.43 1.60 -18.61
C ALA A 857 -15.08 1.53 -19.33
N ALA A 858 -15.08 1.45 -20.66
CA ALA A 858 -13.87 1.38 -21.46
C ALA A 858 -13.96 2.34 -22.66
N THR A 859 -13.00 3.26 -22.76
CA THR A 859 -12.86 4.21 -23.87
C THR A 859 -11.57 3.92 -24.62
N ASN A 860 -11.64 3.64 -25.92
CA ASN A 860 -10.47 3.36 -26.76
C ASN A 860 -10.49 4.24 -28.01
N GLU A 861 -9.69 5.30 -28.05
CA GLU A 861 -9.81 6.35 -29.07
C GLU A 861 -8.52 6.71 -29.80
N ALA A 862 -8.57 6.67 -31.13
CA ALA A 862 -7.54 7.14 -32.06
C ALA A 862 -8.07 8.32 -32.89
N LEU A 863 -7.62 9.55 -32.59
CA LEU A 863 -8.28 10.77 -33.06
C LEU A 863 -7.34 11.71 -33.83
N VAL A 864 -7.86 12.30 -34.92
CA VAL A 864 -7.30 13.48 -35.58
C VAL A 864 -8.31 14.62 -35.50
N GLY A 865 -7.96 15.68 -34.78
CA GLY A 865 -8.81 16.82 -34.50
C GLY A 865 -9.06 17.75 -35.70
N SER A 866 -10.09 18.59 -35.61
CA SER A 866 -10.42 19.59 -36.64
C SER A 866 -9.29 20.62 -36.80
N GLY A 867 -9.00 21.04 -38.03
CA GLY A 867 -7.95 22.03 -38.31
C GLY A 867 -6.52 21.46 -38.31
N VAL A 868 -6.35 20.17 -38.03
CA VAL A 868 -5.08 19.46 -38.24
C VAL A 868 -4.83 19.30 -39.74
N ALA A 869 -3.59 19.54 -40.16
CA ALA A 869 -3.15 19.32 -41.54
C ALA A 869 -2.02 18.28 -41.58
N ILE A 870 -2.18 17.24 -42.39
CA ILE A 870 -1.22 16.14 -42.52
C ILE A 870 -0.73 16.07 -43.96
N THR A 871 0.58 15.94 -44.15
CA THR A 871 1.21 15.55 -45.42
C THR A 871 2.07 14.31 -45.16
N ALA A 872 1.72 13.17 -45.75
CA ALA A 872 2.35 11.89 -45.44
C ALA A 872 2.36 10.96 -46.66
N ASP A 873 3.08 9.84 -46.56
CA ASP A 873 2.94 8.75 -47.55
C ASP A 873 1.62 7.99 -47.35
N GLY A 874 1.29 7.65 -46.10
CA GLY A 874 0.02 7.05 -45.66
C GLY A 874 -0.43 7.56 -44.29
N LEU A 875 -1.70 7.33 -43.97
CA LEU A 875 -2.32 7.69 -42.68
C LEU A 875 -3.04 6.47 -42.09
N GLN A 876 -2.73 6.16 -40.84
CA GLN A 876 -3.30 5.03 -40.12
C GLN A 876 -3.94 5.53 -38.82
N LEU A 877 -5.24 5.26 -38.66
CA LEU A 877 -6.00 5.46 -37.44
C LEU A 877 -6.52 4.09 -36.98
N GLY A 878 -6.28 3.73 -35.73
CA GLY A 878 -6.65 2.41 -35.23
C GLY A 878 -6.98 2.43 -33.75
N ALA A 879 -8.18 2.05 -33.37
CA ALA A 879 -8.56 1.74 -31.99
C ALA A 879 -8.88 0.25 -31.91
N THR A 880 -7.92 -0.57 -31.46
CA THR A 880 -7.98 -2.05 -31.61
C THR A 880 -7.80 -2.79 -30.28
N MET A 881 -7.86 -4.12 -30.31
CA MET A 881 -7.58 -4.97 -29.14
C MET A 881 -6.08 -5.06 -28.85
N THR A 882 -5.71 -4.98 -27.57
CA THR A 882 -4.36 -5.33 -27.10
C THR A 882 -4.25 -6.85 -26.95
N ASN A 883 -3.20 -7.46 -27.51
CA ASN A 883 -2.93 -8.90 -27.34
C ASN A 883 -2.12 -9.15 -26.06
N VAL A 884 -2.74 -9.83 -25.09
CA VAL A 884 -2.12 -10.22 -23.81
C VAL A 884 -1.90 -11.74 -23.81
N GLY A 885 -0.73 -12.17 -24.29
CA GLY A 885 -0.36 -13.60 -24.25
C GLY A 885 -1.25 -14.52 -25.11
N GLY A 886 -1.89 -13.98 -26.15
CA GLY A 886 -2.86 -14.68 -27.00
C GLY A 886 -4.31 -14.32 -26.71
N ASP A 887 -4.58 -13.68 -25.57
CA ASP A 887 -5.90 -13.12 -25.27
C ASP A 887 -6.10 -11.76 -25.95
N THR A 888 -7.25 -11.62 -26.59
CA THR A 888 -7.69 -10.44 -27.36
C THR A 888 -9.16 -10.15 -27.09
N THR A 889 -9.63 -10.45 -25.88
CA THR A 889 -11.05 -10.39 -25.51
C THR A 889 -11.20 -9.51 -24.27
N HIS A 890 -12.14 -8.57 -24.28
CA HIS A 890 -12.61 -7.93 -23.06
C HIS A 890 -13.47 -8.93 -22.27
N THR A 891 -13.11 -9.25 -21.03
CA THR A 891 -13.90 -10.17 -20.21
C THR A 891 -14.57 -9.43 -19.04
N THR A 892 -15.90 -9.41 -19.01
CA THR A 892 -16.65 -8.87 -17.86
C THR A 892 -17.46 -9.96 -17.16
N LEU A 893 -17.40 -10.00 -15.83
CA LEU A 893 -18.07 -11.03 -15.04
C LEU A 893 -18.69 -10.43 -13.76
N ALA A 894 -19.99 -10.64 -13.58
CA ALA A 894 -20.64 -10.59 -12.27
C ALA A 894 -21.12 -12.00 -11.91
N SER A 895 -20.58 -12.61 -10.85
CA SER A 895 -20.95 -13.95 -10.41
C SER A 895 -21.33 -13.95 -8.93
N ALA A 896 -22.61 -14.16 -8.63
CA ALA A 896 -23.12 -14.31 -7.27
C ALA A 896 -23.55 -15.77 -7.04
N LYS A 897 -23.06 -16.37 -5.95
CA LYS A 897 -23.42 -17.71 -5.50
C LYS A 897 -23.98 -17.68 -4.09
N SER A 898 -25.10 -18.34 -3.85
CA SER A 898 -25.67 -18.43 -2.51
C SER A 898 -26.12 -19.86 -2.20
N GLY A 899 -25.81 -20.34 -0.99
CA GLY A 899 -26.24 -21.64 -0.50
C GLY A 899 -26.77 -21.58 0.92
N ALA A 900 -27.76 -22.41 1.24
CA ALA A 900 -28.36 -22.53 2.57
C ALA A 900 -28.74 -23.99 2.82
N GLY A 901 -27.73 -24.80 3.17
CA GLY A 901 -27.86 -26.26 3.28
C GLY A 901 -28.06 -26.78 4.70
N GLY A 902 -28.97 -27.73 4.87
CA GLY A 902 -29.26 -28.40 6.14
C GLY A 902 -30.26 -27.64 7.02
N GLY A 903 -30.69 -28.27 8.11
CA GLY A 903 -31.59 -27.66 9.08
C GLY A 903 -33.08 -27.69 8.69
N ASP A 904 -33.90 -26.90 9.39
CA ASP A 904 -35.37 -26.82 9.18
C ASP A 904 -35.74 -25.74 8.16
N ILE A 905 -35.10 -24.56 8.23
CA ILE A 905 -35.30 -23.45 7.28
C ILE A 905 -34.01 -23.14 6.53
N GLY A 906 -34.06 -23.20 5.20
CA GLY A 906 -33.00 -22.74 4.30
C GLY A 906 -33.44 -21.55 3.44
N VAL A 907 -32.72 -20.42 3.50
CA VAL A 907 -32.98 -19.25 2.65
C VAL A 907 -31.73 -18.86 1.87
N ALA A 908 -31.78 -18.96 0.53
CA ALA A 908 -30.67 -18.60 -0.35
C ALA A 908 -31.06 -17.50 -1.35
N GLY A 909 -30.26 -16.44 -1.43
CA GLY A 909 -30.49 -15.31 -2.33
C GLY A 909 -29.23 -14.86 -3.07
N SER A 910 -29.26 -14.80 -4.40
CA SER A 910 -28.13 -14.29 -5.19
C SER A 910 -28.55 -13.21 -6.19
N VAL A 911 -27.75 -12.14 -6.28
CA VAL A 911 -27.94 -11.05 -7.26
C VAL A 911 -26.63 -10.77 -7.98
N ALA A 912 -26.62 -10.91 -9.30
CA ALA A 912 -25.49 -10.53 -10.15
C ALA A 912 -25.90 -9.41 -11.11
N ILE A 913 -25.20 -8.28 -11.08
CA ILE A 913 -25.43 -7.14 -11.98
C ILE A 913 -24.13 -6.84 -12.70
N ASN A 914 -24.13 -6.98 -14.02
CA ASN A 914 -23.02 -6.59 -14.89
C ASN A 914 -23.47 -5.41 -15.75
N ILE A 915 -22.76 -4.29 -15.67
CA ILE A 915 -23.00 -3.09 -16.47
C ILE A 915 -21.74 -2.79 -17.25
N VAL A 916 -21.85 -2.72 -18.57
CA VAL A 916 -20.74 -2.49 -19.48
C VAL A 916 -21.07 -1.31 -20.38
N ASN A 917 -20.14 -0.35 -20.44
CA ASN A 917 -20.17 0.75 -21.39
C ASN A 917 -18.84 0.80 -22.14
N GLU A 918 -18.87 0.67 -23.46
CA GLU A 918 -17.67 0.68 -24.28
C GLU A 918 -17.79 1.66 -25.45
N ASP A 919 -16.84 2.59 -25.55
CA ASP A 919 -16.72 3.53 -26.67
C ASP A 919 -15.37 3.33 -27.35
N THR A 920 -15.37 2.72 -28.54
CA THR A 920 -14.16 2.48 -29.34
C THR A 920 -14.22 3.27 -30.66
N LYS A 921 -13.27 4.18 -30.86
CA LYS A 921 -13.37 5.18 -31.94
C LYS A 921 -12.05 5.44 -32.66
N ALA A 922 -12.05 5.30 -33.97
CA ALA A 922 -10.96 5.74 -34.85
C ALA A 922 -11.49 6.81 -35.81
N GLN A 923 -11.13 8.08 -35.59
CA GLN A 923 -11.75 9.20 -36.30
C GLN A 923 -10.75 10.21 -36.86
N MET A 924 -10.96 10.60 -38.12
CA MET A 924 -10.56 11.92 -38.62
C MET A 924 -11.75 12.88 -38.60
N ALA A 925 -11.65 13.98 -37.85
CA ALA A 925 -12.74 14.95 -37.68
C ALA A 925 -12.95 15.83 -38.94
N GLY A 926 -14.16 16.37 -39.07
CA GLY A 926 -14.48 17.34 -40.12
C GLY A 926 -13.60 18.59 -40.02
N GLY A 927 -13.11 19.09 -41.15
CA GLY A 927 -12.17 20.21 -41.21
C GLY A 927 -10.71 19.84 -40.96
N ALA A 928 -10.38 18.57 -40.70
CA ALA A 928 -9.02 18.06 -40.83
C ALA A 928 -8.66 17.85 -42.31
N THR A 929 -7.38 17.96 -42.66
CA THR A 929 -6.87 17.75 -44.02
C THR A 929 -5.72 16.75 -44.03
N ALA A 930 -5.71 15.81 -44.97
CA ALA A 930 -4.59 14.91 -45.21
C ALA A 930 -4.25 14.87 -46.70
N THR A 931 -3.00 15.13 -47.05
CA THR A 931 -2.44 15.00 -48.40
C THR A 931 -1.50 13.80 -48.42
N LEU A 932 -1.84 12.79 -49.22
CA LEU A 932 -1.15 11.50 -49.30
C LEU A 932 -0.40 11.35 -50.62
N ALA A 933 0.82 10.80 -50.59
CA ALA A 933 1.64 10.57 -51.78
C ALA A 933 1.58 9.12 -52.33
N GLY A 934 1.14 8.16 -51.52
CA GLY A 934 1.49 6.74 -51.57
C GLY A 934 0.76 5.80 -52.53
N ALA A 935 0.40 6.19 -53.77
CA ALA A 935 -0.01 5.17 -54.76
C ALA A 935 1.14 4.20 -55.08
N ASP A 936 2.35 4.73 -55.28
CA ASP A 936 3.51 3.95 -55.73
C ASP A 936 4.46 3.51 -54.58
N SER A 937 4.37 4.17 -53.41
CA SER A 937 5.25 3.93 -52.25
C SER A 937 4.73 2.86 -51.29
N GLY A 938 3.44 2.50 -51.37
CA GLY A 938 2.79 1.56 -50.44
C GLY A 938 1.99 2.20 -49.29
N GLY A 939 1.99 3.52 -49.13
CA GLY A 939 1.22 4.23 -48.08
C GLY A 939 -0.30 4.08 -48.20
N ALA A 940 -0.92 3.46 -47.18
CA ALA A 940 -2.37 3.23 -47.12
C ALA A 940 -3.10 4.33 -46.31
N LEU A 941 -4.40 4.49 -46.57
CA LEU A 941 -5.34 5.25 -45.73
C LEU A 941 -6.19 4.27 -44.93
N GLN A 942 -6.10 4.32 -43.60
CA GLN A 942 -6.80 3.38 -42.71
C GLN A 942 -7.50 4.10 -41.56
N ALA A 943 -8.74 3.70 -41.28
CA ALA A 943 -9.46 3.95 -40.04
C ALA A 943 -10.07 2.63 -39.57
N ILE A 944 -9.58 2.07 -38.46
CA ILE A 944 -9.94 0.73 -37.98
C ILE A 944 -10.41 0.81 -36.54
N THR A 945 -11.58 0.25 -36.25
CA THR A 945 -11.99 -0.10 -34.89
C THR A 945 -12.19 -1.60 -34.75
N GLN A 946 -11.79 -2.15 -33.62
CA GLN A 946 -11.98 -3.56 -33.29
C GLN A 946 -12.31 -3.70 -31.80
N SER A 947 -13.37 -4.44 -31.51
CA SER A 947 -13.68 -4.96 -30.18
C SER A 947 -14.09 -6.42 -30.25
N THR A 948 -13.72 -7.19 -29.25
CA THR A 948 -14.20 -8.56 -29.04
C THR A 948 -14.40 -8.74 -27.55
N ALA A 949 -15.60 -9.12 -27.14
CA ALA A 949 -15.99 -9.12 -25.73
C ALA A 949 -16.75 -10.39 -25.30
N SER A 950 -16.64 -10.71 -24.02
CA SER A 950 -17.36 -11.77 -23.33
C SER A 950 -17.92 -11.22 -22.01
N ASP A 951 -19.22 -10.96 -21.98
CA ASP A 951 -19.91 -10.37 -20.84
C ASP A 951 -20.81 -11.38 -20.16
N THR A 952 -20.64 -11.56 -18.86
CA THR A 952 -21.31 -12.63 -18.12
C THR A 952 -21.92 -12.13 -16.82
N ALA A 953 -23.21 -12.42 -16.61
CA ALA A 953 -23.88 -12.26 -15.33
C ALA A 953 -24.46 -13.61 -14.87
N LYS A 954 -24.06 -14.07 -13.68
CA LYS A 954 -24.43 -15.38 -13.12
C LYS A 954 -24.93 -15.28 -11.70
N ALA A 955 -26.16 -15.72 -11.45
CA ALA A 955 -26.72 -15.85 -10.10
C ALA A 955 -27.16 -17.31 -9.88
N LEU A 956 -26.36 -18.06 -9.11
CA LEU A 956 -26.41 -19.52 -9.04
C LEU A 956 -26.45 -20.04 -7.59
N PRO A 957 -26.93 -21.26 -7.33
CA PRO A 957 -26.61 -21.96 -6.10
C PRO A 957 -25.10 -22.31 -6.05
N GLU A 958 -24.54 -22.52 -4.86
CA GLU A 958 -23.13 -22.94 -4.73
C GLU A 958 -22.90 -24.33 -5.34
N ASN A 959 -23.82 -25.28 -5.11
CA ASN A 959 -23.88 -26.59 -5.79
C ASN A 959 -25.31 -27.19 -5.75
N GLU A 960 -25.54 -28.33 -6.42
CA GLU A 960 -26.86 -29.00 -6.50
C GLU A 960 -27.39 -29.50 -5.15
N ASP A 961 -26.48 -29.79 -4.20
CA ASP A 961 -26.79 -30.31 -2.86
C ASP A 961 -26.90 -29.18 -1.81
N THR A 962 -26.50 -27.94 -2.12
CA THR A 962 -26.55 -26.74 -1.25
C THR A 962 -27.51 -25.66 -1.77
N LYS A 963 -28.56 -26.10 -2.48
CA LYS A 963 -29.79 -25.29 -2.70
C LYS A 963 -30.34 -24.80 -1.36
N ALA A 964 -31.39 -23.97 -1.37
CA ALA A 964 -32.11 -23.67 -0.14
C ALA A 964 -32.78 -24.97 0.37
N ASP A 965 -32.05 -25.77 1.15
CA ASP A 965 -32.32 -27.18 1.47
C ASP A 965 -32.67 -27.34 2.95
N GLY A 966 -33.79 -26.72 3.35
CA GLY A 966 -34.38 -26.91 4.66
C GLY A 966 -35.33 -28.11 4.68
N SER A 967 -35.36 -28.86 5.78
CA SER A 967 -36.24 -30.02 5.94
C SER A 967 -37.73 -29.61 5.89
N ASP A 968 -38.06 -28.43 6.43
CA ASP A 968 -39.40 -27.88 6.50
C ASP A 968 -39.65 -26.81 5.43
N VAL A 969 -38.77 -25.82 5.32
CA VAL A 969 -38.95 -24.68 4.41
C VAL A 969 -37.66 -24.38 3.64
N GLY A 970 -37.76 -24.37 2.30
CA GLY A 970 -36.71 -23.90 1.41
C GLY A 970 -37.16 -22.68 0.62
N VAL A 971 -36.41 -21.57 0.65
CA VAL A 971 -36.67 -20.37 -0.17
C VAL A 971 -35.42 -19.97 -0.94
N GLY A 972 -35.48 -20.05 -2.27
CA GLY A 972 -34.39 -19.67 -3.16
C GLY A 972 -34.78 -18.53 -4.10
N ALA A 973 -33.97 -17.48 -4.21
CA ALA A 973 -34.17 -16.39 -5.18
C ALA A 973 -32.86 -16.00 -5.89
N SER A 974 -32.83 -16.06 -7.22
CA SER A 974 -31.64 -15.67 -8.01
C SER A 974 -32.01 -14.66 -9.09
N VAL A 975 -31.26 -13.56 -9.19
CA VAL A 975 -31.45 -12.53 -10.21
C VAL A 975 -30.12 -12.18 -10.87
N ALA A 976 -30.04 -12.33 -12.20
CA ALA A 976 -28.91 -11.85 -12.99
C ALA A 976 -29.37 -10.79 -13.98
N VAL A 977 -28.64 -9.68 -14.03
CA VAL A 977 -28.89 -8.55 -14.94
C VAL A 977 -27.60 -8.25 -15.68
N ASN A 978 -27.64 -8.24 -17.01
CA ASN A 978 -26.55 -7.79 -17.86
C ASN A 978 -27.03 -6.61 -18.70
N ILE A 979 -26.38 -5.45 -18.56
CA ILE A 979 -26.68 -4.22 -19.30
C ILE A 979 -25.42 -3.85 -20.07
N VAL A 980 -25.51 -3.89 -21.40
CA VAL A 980 -24.38 -3.68 -22.31
C VAL A 980 -24.73 -2.55 -23.27
N ASP A 981 -23.88 -1.52 -23.30
CA ASP A 981 -23.89 -0.43 -24.27
C ASP A 981 -22.51 -0.37 -24.94
N ARG A 982 -22.47 -0.53 -26.26
CA ARG A 982 -21.21 -0.47 -27.04
C ARG A 982 -21.33 0.36 -28.29
N ASN A 983 -20.46 1.35 -28.44
CA ASN A 983 -20.35 2.12 -29.68
C ASN A 983 -18.97 1.94 -30.30
N LEU A 984 -18.95 1.41 -31.53
CA LEU A 984 -17.74 1.31 -32.34
C LEU A 984 -17.86 2.23 -33.56
N ASP A 985 -16.92 3.16 -33.72
CA ASP A 985 -16.94 4.18 -34.77
C ASP A 985 -15.60 4.28 -35.50
N ALA A 986 -15.52 3.70 -36.71
CA ALA A 986 -14.41 3.93 -37.64
C ALA A 986 -14.85 4.98 -38.68
N THR A 987 -14.36 6.21 -38.58
CA THR A 987 -14.93 7.34 -39.33
C THR A 987 -13.88 8.27 -39.95
N LEU A 988 -14.00 8.49 -41.25
CA LEU A 988 -13.54 9.73 -41.90
C LEU A 988 -14.76 10.65 -42.00
N ALA A 989 -14.82 11.68 -41.16
CA ALA A 989 -16.06 12.45 -40.99
C ALA A 989 -16.40 13.33 -42.20
N ASP A 990 -17.66 13.75 -42.32
CA ASP A 990 -18.06 14.76 -43.30
C ASP A 990 -17.22 16.04 -43.17
N GLY A 991 -16.74 16.54 -44.30
CA GLY A 991 -15.84 17.70 -44.34
C GLY A 991 -14.39 17.42 -43.97
N ALA A 992 -14.00 16.17 -43.66
CA ALA A 992 -12.60 15.77 -43.67
C ALA A 992 -12.09 15.78 -45.13
N GLN A 993 -10.93 16.40 -45.39
CA GLN A 993 -10.38 16.54 -46.75
C GLN A 993 -9.21 15.59 -46.94
N ILE A 994 -9.38 14.58 -47.80
CA ILE A 994 -8.31 13.69 -48.22
C ILE A 994 -7.93 14.01 -49.67
N ASN A 995 -6.64 14.26 -49.91
CA ASN A 995 -6.08 14.59 -51.21
C ASN A 995 -4.94 13.63 -51.58
N GLY A 996 -4.70 13.47 -52.88
CA GLY A 996 -3.53 12.77 -53.42
C GLY A 996 -3.79 11.30 -53.69
N ASN A 997 -2.81 10.46 -53.39
CA ASN A 997 -2.78 9.05 -53.79
C ASN A 997 -2.60 8.13 -52.57
N ALA A 998 -3.30 7.00 -52.53
CA ALA A 998 -3.12 5.95 -51.52
C ALA A 998 -2.98 4.57 -52.18
N SER A 999 -2.20 3.67 -51.57
CA SER A 999 -2.03 2.30 -52.04
C SER A 999 -3.33 1.48 -51.88
N ALA A 1000 -4.04 1.70 -50.78
CA ALA A 1000 -5.35 1.15 -50.47
C ALA A 1000 -6.10 2.09 -49.50
N MET A 1001 -7.43 1.94 -49.45
CA MET A 1001 -8.28 2.64 -48.48
C MET A 1001 -9.13 1.65 -47.69
N THR A 1002 -9.02 1.67 -46.36
CA THR A 1002 -9.78 0.80 -45.47
C THR A 1002 -10.43 1.61 -44.35
N VAL A 1003 -11.76 1.57 -44.28
CA VAL A 1003 -12.53 2.05 -43.11
C VAL A 1003 -13.30 0.85 -42.57
N THR A 1004 -12.83 0.25 -41.49
CA THR A 1004 -13.41 -0.99 -40.95
C THR A 1004 -13.75 -0.85 -39.48
N SER A 1005 -14.95 -1.26 -39.11
CA SER A 1005 -15.36 -1.41 -37.72
C SER A 1005 -15.85 -2.84 -37.50
N THR A 1006 -15.25 -3.55 -36.54
CA THR A 1006 -15.51 -4.98 -36.26
C THR A 1006 -15.84 -5.18 -34.78
N ALA A 1007 -17.03 -5.69 -34.47
CA ALA A 1007 -17.44 -6.14 -33.14
C ALA A 1007 -17.76 -7.64 -33.14
N GLN A 1008 -17.39 -8.35 -32.07
CA GLN A 1008 -17.69 -9.77 -31.85
C GLN A 1008 -17.92 -10.00 -30.36
N ASP A 1009 -19.18 -10.11 -29.96
CA ASP A 1009 -19.56 -10.07 -28.54
C ASP A 1009 -20.34 -11.33 -28.16
N THR A 1010 -20.03 -11.90 -27.00
CA THR A 1010 -20.82 -12.95 -26.35
C THR A 1010 -21.37 -12.42 -25.04
N ILE A 1011 -22.69 -12.50 -24.87
CA ILE A 1011 -23.40 -11.98 -23.71
C ILE A 1011 -24.19 -13.13 -23.08
N ASP A 1012 -23.77 -13.57 -21.90
CA ASP A 1012 -24.38 -14.66 -21.16
C ASP A 1012 -25.04 -14.14 -19.87
N THR A 1013 -26.34 -14.41 -19.71
CA THR A 1013 -27.07 -14.13 -18.47
C THR A 1013 -27.70 -15.42 -17.96
N GLU A 1014 -27.19 -15.94 -16.86
CA GLU A 1014 -27.57 -17.24 -16.34
C GLU A 1014 -28.08 -17.10 -14.91
N THR A 1015 -29.26 -17.66 -14.67
CA THR A 1015 -29.81 -17.79 -13.32
C THR A 1015 -30.28 -19.20 -13.07
N GLU A 1016 -29.91 -19.70 -11.90
CA GLU A 1016 -30.48 -20.91 -11.35
C GLU A 1016 -30.78 -20.66 -9.88
N ASN A 1017 -31.93 -21.14 -9.45
CA ASN A 1017 -32.26 -21.19 -8.05
C ASN A 1017 -32.95 -22.52 -7.75
N GLY A 1018 -32.76 -23.01 -6.52
CA GLY A 1018 -33.36 -24.25 -6.06
C GLY A 1018 -33.83 -24.12 -4.63
N ALA A 1019 -35.04 -24.59 -4.36
CA ALA A 1019 -35.62 -24.71 -3.03
C ALA A 1019 -36.08 -26.15 -2.80
N LYS A 1020 -35.78 -26.69 -1.62
CA LYS A 1020 -36.15 -28.04 -1.21
C LYS A 1020 -36.65 -27.99 0.24
N GLY A 1021 -37.74 -28.71 0.51
CA GLY A 1021 -38.33 -28.84 1.84
C GLY A 1021 -39.81 -29.23 1.79
N SER A 1022 -40.43 -29.45 2.95
CA SER A 1022 -41.89 -29.66 3.01
C SER A 1022 -42.68 -28.51 2.36
N THR A 1023 -42.12 -27.29 2.35
CA THR A 1023 -42.57 -26.12 1.59
C THR A 1023 -41.39 -25.48 0.84
N GLY A 1024 -41.28 -25.71 -0.47
CA GLY A 1024 -40.28 -25.10 -1.35
C GLY A 1024 -40.80 -23.91 -2.17
N VAL A 1025 -40.08 -22.79 -2.18
CA VAL A 1025 -40.36 -21.61 -3.03
C VAL A 1025 -39.11 -21.21 -3.81
N GLY A 1026 -39.18 -21.29 -5.14
CA GLY A 1026 -38.09 -20.90 -6.03
C GLY A 1026 -38.45 -19.78 -7.00
N VAL A 1027 -37.60 -18.76 -7.11
CA VAL A 1027 -37.67 -17.68 -8.11
C VAL A 1027 -36.31 -17.49 -8.81
N ALA A 1028 -36.29 -17.51 -10.15
CA ALA A 1028 -35.14 -17.13 -10.96
C ALA A 1028 -35.54 -16.08 -12.01
N ALA A 1029 -34.68 -15.07 -12.22
CA ALA A 1029 -34.86 -14.06 -13.25
C ALA A 1029 -33.55 -13.68 -13.92
N ALA A 1030 -33.46 -13.89 -15.23
CA ALA A 1030 -32.37 -13.42 -16.09
C ALA A 1030 -32.86 -12.26 -16.97
N VAL A 1031 -32.16 -11.13 -16.93
CA VAL A 1031 -32.47 -9.94 -17.74
C VAL A 1031 -31.22 -9.50 -18.51
N THR A 1032 -31.35 -9.41 -19.82
CA THR A 1032 -30.29 -8.87 -20.69
C THR A 1032 -30.82 -7.65 -21.42
N VAL A 1033 -30.10 -6.53 -21.34
CA VAL A 1033 -30.34 -5.32 -22.12
C VAL A 1033 -29.08 -5.06 -22.93
N ASP A 1034 -29.22 -5.09 -24.25
CA ASP A 1034 -28.11 -4.99 -25.19
C ASP A 1034 -28.38 -3.85 -26.17
N THR A 1035 -27.53 -2.82 -26.16
CA THR A 1035 -27.64 -1.63 -27.01
C THR A 1035 -26.29 -1.35 -27.66
N ASN A 1036 -26.03 -1.99 -28.79
CA ASN A 1036 -24.74 -1.87 -29.45
C ASN A 1036 -24.89 -1.14 -30.81
N ASN A 1037 -23.95 -0.26 -31.17
CA ASN A 1037 -23.81 0.37 -32.51
C ASN A 1037 -22.41 0.12 -33.12
N THR A 1038 -22.35 -0.31 -34.39
CA THR A 1038 -21.08 -0.49 -35.12
C THR A 1038 -21.19 0.29 -36.41
N HIS A 1039 -20.27 1.22 -36.62
CA HIS A 1039 -20.35 2.17 -37.69
C HIS A 1039 -19.00 2.36 -38.37
N ALA A 1040 -19.03 2.28 -39.70
CA ALA A 1040 -17.90 2.53 -40.58
C ALA A 1040 -18.32 3.55 -41.63
N LEU A 1041 -17.71 4.73 -41.61
CA LEU A 1041 -18.08 5.85 -42.49
C LEU A 1041 -16.87 6.43 -43.22
N ALA A 1042 -16.98 6.48 -44.54
CA ALA A 1042 -16.19 7.36 -45.39
C ALA A 1042 -17.08 8.53 -45.85
N GLY A 1043 -17.01 9.65 -45.11
CA GLY A 1043 -17.84 10.83 -45.31
C GLY A 1043 -17.55 11.60 -46.59
N THR A 1044 -18.36 12.63 -46.83
CA THR A 1044 -18.25 13.49 -48.02
C THR A 1044 -17.07 14.46 -47.91
N ALA A 1045 -16.03 14.23 -48.73
CA ALA A 1045 -14.85 15.07 -48.83
C ALA A 1045 -14.94 16.03 -50.02
N THR A 1046 -14.43 17.26 -49.88
CA THR A 1046 -14.21 18.21 -50.99
C THR A 1046 -12.82 18.05 -51.65
N GLY A 1047 -12.18 16.88 -51.49
CA GLY A 1047 -10.82 16.57 -51.96
C GLY A 1047 -10.76 15.62 -53.16
N THR A 1048 -9.56 15.35 -53.67
CA THR A 1048 -9.32 14.38 -54.76
C THR A 1048 -8.40 13.25 -54.27
N LEU A 1049 -8.96 12.06 -54.03
CA LEU A 1049 -8.22 10.85 -53.66
C LEU A 1049 -8.20 9.85 -54.82
N ALA A 1050 -7.02 9.38 -55.21
CA ALA A 1050 -6.85 8.22 -56.08
C ALA A 1050 -6.36 7.01 -55.26
N VAL A 1051 -7.06 5.89 -55.35
CA VAL A 1051 -6.69 4.64 -54.68
C VAL A 1051 -6.19 3.67 -55.74
N ALA A 1052 -4.94 3.20 -55.60
CA ALA A 1052 -4.30 2.31 -56.58
C ALA A 1052 -4.80 0.86 -56.48
N GLY A 1053 -5.03 0.39 -55.24
CA GLY A 1053 -5.54 -0.94 -54.92
C GLY A 1053 -7.00 -0.92 -54.44
N ASP A 1054 -7.30 -1.75 -53.44
CA ASP A 1054 -8.65 -1.92 -52.94
C ASP A 1054 -9.13 -0.74 -52.09
N MET A 1055 -10.43 -0.45 -52.19
CA MET A 1055 -11.16 0.48 -51.32
C MET A 1055 -12.29 -0.28 -50.63
N ALA A 1056 -12.28 -0.30 -49.30
CA ALA A 1056 -13.26 -1.01 -48.48
C ALA A 1056 -13.79 -0.12 -47.34
N VAL A 1057 -15.11 -0.05 -47.22
CA VAL A 1057 -15.81 0.50 -46.05
C VAL A 1057 -16.70 -0.62 -45.51
N ARG A 1058 -16.43 -1.09 -44.29
CA ARG A 1058 -17.05 -2.30 -43.73
C ARG A 1058 -17.40 -2.11 -42.26
N ALA A 1059 -18.66 -2.31 -41.91
CA ALA A 1059 -19.09 -2.52 -40.54
C ALA A 1059 -19.48 -4.00 -40.40
N PHE A 1060 -18.90 -4.69 -39.43
CA PHE A 1060 -19.24 -6.07 -39.09
C PHE A 1060 -19.53 -6.15 -37.60
N ARG A 1061 -20.66 -6.76 -37.27
CA ARG A 1061 -21.07 -7.08 -35.90
C ARG A 1061 -21.56 -8.51 -35.84
N LEU A 1062 -21.16 -9.20 -34.80
CA LEU A 1062 -21.69 -10.49 -34.39
C LEU A 1062 -21.95 -10.46 -32.88
N ASP A 1063 -23.21 -10.55 -32.48
CA ASP A 1063 -23.60 -10.62 -31.07
C ASP A 1063 -24.26 -11.98 -30.82
N GLN A 1064 -23.73 -12.73 -29.86
CA GLN A 1064 -24.34 -13.96 -29.34
C GLN A 1064 -24.92 -13.68 -27.95
N VAL A 1065 -26.24 -13.59 -27.86
CA VAL A 1065 -26.94 -13.29 -26.60
C VAL A 1065 -27.67 -14.53 -26.09
N ASN A 1066 -27.24 -15.04 -24.94
CA ASN A 1066 -27.85 -16.19 -24.28
C ASN A 1066 -28.42 -15.77 -22.92
N GLY A 1067 -29.67 -16.15 -22.67
CA GLY A 1067 -30.34 -15.96 -21.38
C GLY A 1067 -30.97 -17.27 -20.91
N SER A 1068 -30.70 -17.67 -19.67
CA SER A 1068 -31.32 -18.84 -19.04
C SER A 1068 -31.78 -18.52 -17.62
N ALA A 1069 -32.97 -19.00 -17.29
CA ALA A 1069 -33.52 -18.93 -15.95
C ALA A 1069 -34.14 -20.29 -15.60
N LYS A 1070 -33.63 -20.90 -14.53
CA LYS A 1070 -34.11 -22.18 -14.01
C LYS A 1070 -34.52 -22.02 -12.55
N ALA A 1071 -35.76 -22.38 -12.26
CA ALA A 1071 -36.30 -22.38 -10.92
C ALA A 1071 -36.84 -23.76 -10.58
N ASP A 1072 -36.17 -24.45 -9.65
CA ASP A 1072 -36.59 -25.74 -9.13
C ASP A 1072 -37.14 -25.56 -7.71
N ALA A 1073 -38.33 -26.12 -7.43
CA ALA A 1073 -38.90 -26.22 -6.09
C ALA A 1073 -39.38 -27.66 -5.88
N ALA A 1074 -38.85 -28.34 -4.86
CA ALA A 1074 -39.11 -29.76 -4.56
C ALA A 1074 -39.75 -29.96 -3.20
#